data_AF-A0A1D2JFN1-F1
#
_entry.id   AF-A0A1D2JFN1-F1
#
_cell.length_a   1.000
_cell.length_b   1.000
_cell.length_c   1.000
_cell.angle_alpha   90.00
_cell.angle_beta   90.00
_cell.angle_gamma   90.00
#
_symmetry.space_group_name_H-M   'P 1'
#
loop_
_entity.id
_entity.type
_entity.pdbx_description
1 polymer ?
#
loop_
_entity_poly.entity_id
_entity_poly.type
_entity_poly.pdbx_seq_one_letter_code
_entity_poly.pdbx_strand_id
1 'polypeptide(L)'
;MESSPPRAGTQLPPVAGVKRPASLLPAFEPSSSPSLPRPLKRLARESGDDASTYPTPVPTSSTAIMTSSPVRSNPRRHGLTRTHSMASERAPLSTVPSITLPQSGECILMGRSSGSCHFQLSASRLISRVHVQAAYKPSSNPFDRERIEILCTGWNGIKLHCQGKKYELNKGKTFTSDIKDADVMIDVQDARVLVQWPRQEQKDSSSTINSDQTWEEASPVRKLRTASHPLPSSPLRSRGRLASPISPSPAVQALLPSEAPLMTPSHSVQSAVVVYEDEPSPSHDQKLSSSASHATQVIPNPFNIENRKASVSGSSEGKVEDLSEHDEENDPIIHSFGPFGDNILPRLASFSARESPVRSPRVSTRKPPVPLIPHDVAKPAKADDGDSLKEKAQNHIVNQLAFSRLSSSPLSTILSHLPSELWKKTTTSDGAFSTPEIKSIIESTACIGKVSREGKDAAGKPLESEYYYIPDLDEDEKRKEAVVNDLMKPGLRSCRKQHKVRFLPYDSSPPPACAHFVRLGMCTAINLLNNNIHNFVIIEKSGGLGGTWRDNKYPGCCCDINSHLYSYSFKQNPNWSRLYPNQEEILRYLHGVAEKYKLFRFIRFNSAVEEARWDDKTRKWKTAIKVGSGSKDAEFIDHYTISSDFLVSAVGQLNSPSYPSIPGIEDFQGKMIHTARWDWTYDLKGKRIAVIGNGATAAQIIPEIAPDAAQLTVFQRTPNWVVPRLDTAIWKPAQILFKYFPLALWKVRAWMMDIRESVHATIADQDSKWAELSRTASINMLKRQLPNRPDLWEKFIPNYPVGCKRTIISDDYFPTFLRSNVHLETTPIDHITKNGIQVAGIEHEFDLIVLATGFRTVEFMHPIQVYGSEGRSLSDIWADGARALYGVTVEALPNFAMLYGPNTNLGHNSIILMIEAQARYIQALVRAVLTARQRGGSLAILPDPKRVEGFNAEMQRVLATTSFAHPNCQSWYKRADGKITNNWSGTVVEYQKVLDRVNWGDFLVEGTGAEQLGGRKRSTYVGRVREESLFTYRAYLVMMIGLLGVWGVWAGKGLRLLGRLRELTG
;
A
#
# COMPACT_ATOMS: atom_id res chain seq x y z
N MET A 1 15.34 -48.90 -22.87
CA MET A 1 15.62 -49.35 -24.25
C MET A 1 14.69 -48.60 -25.18
N GLU A 2 15.10 -48.38 -26.42
CA GLU A 2 14.29 -47.73 -27.46
C GLU A 2 13.27 -48.70 -28.05
N SER A 3 12.12 -48.20 -28.52
CA SER A 3 11.65 -48.38 -29.92
C SER A 3 10.21 -47.88 -30.11
N SER A 4 10.00 -47.10 -31.18
CA SER A 4 8.72 -46.81 -31.84
C SER A 4 8.94 -47.00 -33.36
N PRO A 5 7.98 -46.81 -34.30
CA PRO A 5 6.51 -46.70 -34.26
C PRO A 5 5.92 -47.77 -35.26
N PRO A 6 5.08 -47.54 -36.31
CA PRO A 6 4.01 -46.55 -36.62
C PRO A 6 2.70 -47.07 -37.32
N ARG A 7 1.65 -46.21 -37.36
CA ARG A 7 0.57 -46.09 -38.43
C ARG A 7 -0.47 -47.23 -38.55
N ALA A 8 -1.66 -47.08 -39.18
CA ALA A 8 -2.40 -45.96 -39.84
C ALA A 8 -3.92 -46.04 -39.47
N GLY A 9 -4.88 -45.18 -39.88
CA GLY A 9 -4.92 -44.05 -40.82
C GLY A 9 -6.14 -43.10 -40.54
N THR A 10 -6.19 -41.84 -40.97
CA THR A 10 -6.67 -41.29 -42.29
C THR A 10 -8.13 -41.65 -42.65
N GLN A 11 -8.99 -40.75 -43.18
CA GLN A 11 -8.78 -39.61 -44.10
C GLN A 11 -9.75 -38.40 -43.90
N LEU A 12 -9.36 -37.19 -44.35
CA LEU A 12 -10.24 -36.15 -44.95
C LEU A 12 -9.42 -34.94 -45.53
N PRO A 13 -9.52 -34.61 -46.85
CA PRO A 13 -9.01 -33.37 -47.48
C PRO A 13 -10.06 -32.70 -48.43
N PRO A 14 -9.76 -31.69 -49.30
CA PRO A 14 -8.78 -30.59 -49.32
C PRO A 14 -9.40 -29.16 -49.52
N VAL A 15 -8.94 -28.09 -48.86
CA VAL A 15 -8.01 -26.99 -49.31
C VAL A 15 -8.55 -25.87 -50.27
N ALA A 16 -8.71 -24.66 -49.69
CA ALA A 16 -8.68 -23.28 -50.28
C ALA A 16 -8.58 -22.23 -49.13
N GLY A 17 -8.35 -20.91 -49.25
CA GLY A 17 -7.90 -20.00 -50.34
C GLY A 17 -8.62 -18.62 -50.33
N VAL A 18 -8.07 -17.43 -50.67
CA VAL A 18 -6.70 -16.90 -50.95
C VAL A 18 -6.66 -15.34 -50.79
N LYS A 19 -5.61 -14.78 -50.14
CA LYS A 19 -5.10 -13.36 -50.14
C LYS A 19 -5.93 -12.18 -49.52
N ARG A 20 -5.19 -11.09 -49.18
CA ARG A 20 -5.63 -9.80 -48.55
C ARG A 20 -5.76 -8.67 -49.61
N PRO A 21 -6.32 -7.47 -49.28
CA PRO A 21 -5.48 -6.35 -48.77
C PRO A 21 -6.19 -5.43 -47.73
N ALA A 22 -5.56 -4.31 -47.33
CA ALA A 22 -6.15 -3.25 -46.50
C ALA A 22 -5.42 -1.89 -46.65
N SER A 23 -6.13 -0.73 -46.68
CA SER A 23 -5.63 0.61 -46.25
C SER A 23 -6.62 1.80 -46.39
N LEU A 24 -6.62 2.67 -45.36
CA LEU A 24 -6.75 4.17 -45.37
C LEU A 24 -8.10 4.93 -45.56
N LEU A 25 -8.04 6.23 -45.23
CA LEU A 25 -9.07 7.28 -44.90
C LEU A 25 -9.09 8.43 -45.97
N PRO A 26 -9.71 9.66 -45.85
CA PRO A 26 -10.43 10.40 -44.77
C PRO A 26 -11.82 11.03 -45.24
N ALA A 27 -12.38 12.24 -44.97
CA ALA A 27 -11.94 13.51 -44.32
C ALA A 27 -13.06 14.59 -44.02
N PHE A 28 -12.72 15.55 -43.13
CA PHE A 28 -13.09 17.01 -43.01
C PHE A 28 -14.52 17.62 -42.94
N GLU A 29 -14.84 18.24 -41.77
CA GLU A 29 -15.06 19.70 -41.46
C GLU A 29 -16.12 20.59 -42.21
N PRO A 30 -16.44 21.89 -41.83
CA PRO A 30 -15.66 22.91 -41.07
C PRO A 30 -16.38 23.95 -40.12
N SER A 31 -15.58 24.84 -39.49
CA SER A 31 -15.89 26.26 -39.09
C SER A 31 -16.79 26.54 -37.84
N SER A 32 -16.77 27.70 -37.13
CA SER A 32 -15.90 28.93 -37.10
C SER A 32 -15.97 29.65 -35.71
N SER A 33 -15.21 30.74 -35.50
CA SER A 33 -15.03 31.48 -34.22
C SER A 33 -15.09 33.03 -34.35
N PRO A 34 -15.32 33.79 -33.27
CA PRO A 34 -14.85 35.18 -33.13
C PRO A 34 -14.12 35.50 -31.78
N SER A 35 -13.75 36.77 -31.53
CA SER A 35 -12.62 37.15 -30.64
C SER A 35 -12.79 38.39 -29.73
N LEU A 36 -12.19 38.33 -28.52
CA LEU A 36 -11.54 39.37 -27.68
C LEU A 36 -12.18 40.79 -27.48
N PRO A 37 -12.07 41.36 -26.26
CA PRO A 37 -11.04 42.40 -26.05
C PRO A 37 -10.31 42.37 -24.66
N ARG A 38 -9.47 43.39 -24.36
CA ARG A 38 -8.46 43.44 -23.28
C ARG A 38 -8.39 44.83 -22.59
N PRO A 39 -8.14 44.89 -21.27
CA PRO A 39 -7.41 46.01 -20.61
C PRO A 39 -6.28 45.52 -19.65
N LEU A 40 -5.44 46.35 -19.01
CA LEU A 40 -4.58 47.42 -19.53
C LEU A 40 -3.42 47.75 -18.51
N LYS A 41 -2.18 47.40 -18.88
CA LYS A 41 -0.86 48.01 -18.59
C LYS A 41 -0.66 49.02 -17.41
N ARG A 42 0.41 48.82 -16.60
CA ARG A 42 1.26 49.89 -16.04
C ARG A 42 2.74 49.45 -15.95
N LEU A 43 3.71 50.37 -15.77
CA LEU A 43 5.17 50.15 -15.92
C LEU A 43 6.02 50.70 -14.76
N ALA A 44 7.19 50.07 -14.56
CA ALA A 44 8.55 50.65 -14.40
C ALA A 44 9.56 49.49 -14.69
N ARG A 45 10.51 49.56 -15.63
CA ARG A 45 11.79 50.30 -15.69
C ARG A 45 12.73 50.02 -14.51
N GLU A 46 13.98 49.53 -14.61
CA GLU A 46 15.06 49.41 -15.66
C GLU A 46 16.28 50.30 -15.31
N SER A 47 17.39 49.67 -14.89
CA SER A 47 18.80 50.00 -15.18
C SER A 47 19.73 49.23 -14.20
N GLY A 48 20.95 48.79 -14.56
CA GLY A 48 21.55 48.65 -15.89
C GLY A 48 23.09 48.48 -15.83
N ASP A 49 23.61 47.42 -16.45
CA ASP A 49 24.97 47.23 -17.02
C ASP A 49 26.22 47.47 -16.11
N ASP A 50 27.45 47.04 -16.42
CA ASP A 50 28.06 46.62 -17.70
C ASP A 50 29.11 45.48 -17.53
N ALA A 51 29.78 45.04 -18.60
CA ALA A 51 30.44 43.72 -18.67
C ALA A 51 31.85 43.64 -19.33
N SER A 52 32.53 42.51 -19.09
CA SER A 52 33.68 41.95 -19.86
C SER A 52 35.06 42.64 -19.68
N THR A 53 36.24 42.05 -19.97
CA THR A 53 36.63 41.01 -20.95
C THR A 53 37.84 40.11 -20.53
N TYR A 54 37.84 38.87 -21.05
CA TYR A 54 38.93 37.89 -21.38
C TYR A 54 40.40 38.38 -21.51
N PRO A 55 41.47 37.51 -21.47
CA PRO A 55 41.52 36.19 -22.14
C PRO A 55 42.32 35.01 -21.54
N THR A 56 42.14 33.84 -22.17
CA THR A 56 42.95 32.62 -22.00
C THR A 56 44.14 32.56 -22.97
N PRO A 57 45.34 32.14 -22.52
CA PRO A 57 46.43 31.69 -23.41
C PRO A 57 46.35 30.18 -23.74
N VAL A 58 46.98 29.78 -24.84
CA VAL A 58 47.11 28.36 -25.30
C VAL A 58 48.47 27.80 -24.85
N PRO A 59 48.58 26.55 -24.40
CA PRO A 59 49.86 25.96 -24.02
C PRO A 59 50.72 25.57 -25.24
N THR A 60 51.92 26.14 -25.34
CA THR A 60 53.00 25.73 -26.25
C THR A 60 53.94 24.69 -25.61
N SER A 61 54.71 23.96 -26.43
CA SER A 61 55.50 22.79 -26.00
C SER A 61 56.96 22.78 -26.53
N SER A 62 57.89 22.34 -25.68
CA SER A 62 59.33 22.04 -25.89
C SER A 62 59.91 21.59 -24.52
N THR A 63 61.00 20.83 -24.34
CA THR A 63 61.92 19.99 -25.16
C THR A 63 62.50 18.91 -24.18
N ALA A 64 63.34 17.93 -24.49
CA ALA A 64 64.18 17.52 -25.63
C ALA A 64 64.02 15.97 -25.83
N ILE A 65 64.48 15.23 -26.86
CA ILE A 65 65.58 15.31 -27.85
C ILE A 65 66.97 14.98 -27.27
N MET A 66 67.77 14.03 -27.78
CA MET A 66 67.63 12.77 -28.55
C MET A 66 68.91 11.93 -28.22
N THR A 67 69.35 10.80 -28.79
CA THR A 67 69.12 10.07 -30.07
C THR A 67 69.51 8.58 -29.85
N SER A 68 68.90 7.58 -30.50
CA SER A 68 69.41 6.93 -31.74
C SER A 68 68.88 5.46 -31.82
N SER A 69 69.45 4.58 -32.65
CA SER A 69 69.20 4.33 -34.09
C SER A 69 70.02 3.09 -34.53
N PRO A 70 69.85 2.52 -35.77
CA PRO A 70 68.75 2.62 -36.73
C PRO A 70 67.64 1.56 -36.41
N VAL A 71 67.04 0.67 -37.24
CA VAL A 71 67.15 0.27 -38.67
C VAL A 71 65.75 -0.05 -39.25
N ARG A 72 65.60 -0.93 -40.26
CA ARG A 72 64.38 -1.19 -41.04
C ARG A 72 64.01 -2.68 -41.15
N SER A 73 62.72 -2.99 -41.10
CA SER A 73 61.93 -3.31 -42.31
C SER A 73 60.42 -3.31 -41.98
N ASN A 74 59.55 -3.36 -42.99
CA ASN A 74 58.09 -3.19 -42.87
C ASN A 74 57.39 -4.04 -43.94
N PRO A 75 56.36 -4.85 -43.59
CA PRO A 75 55.03 -4.49 -44.10
C PRO A 75 53.86 -4.75 -43.13
N ARG A 76 52.83 -3.88 -43.23
CA ARG A 76 51.39 -4.08 -42.95
C ARG A 76 50.98 -4.82 -41.66
N ARG A 77 50.40 -4.07 -40.71
CA ARG A 77 49.36 -4.56 -39.77
C ARG A 77 48.08 -3.72 -39.92
N HIS A 78 46.92 -4.35 -39.75
CA HIS A 78 45.62 -3.66 -39.76
C HIS A 78 45.38 -2.88 -38.46
N GLY A 79 44.67 -1.76 -38.56
CA GLY A 79 44.43 -0.85 -37.45
C GLY A 79 43.31 -1.28 -36.51
N LEU A 80 43.46 -0.97 -35.22
CA LEU A 80 42.42 -1.19 -34.20
C LEU A 80 41.26 -0.20 -34.38
N THR A 81 40.04 -0.72 -34.51
CA THR A 81 38.82 0.08 -34.58
C THR A 81 38.42 0.60 -33.20
N ARG A 82 38.20 1.92 -33.12
CA ARG A 82 37.79 2.64 -31.90
C ARG A 82 36.27 2.54 -31.74
N THR A 83 35.79 1.83 -30.71
CA THR A 83 34.35 1.76 -30.40
C THR A 83 33.80 3.10 -29.89
N HIS A 84 32.52 3.36 -30.19
CA HIS A 84 31.88 4.66 -29.93
C HIS A 84 31.39 4.79 -28.48
N SER A 85 31.43 6.03 -27.97
CA SER A 85 30.81 6.40 -26.68
C SER A 85 29.30 6.58 -26.86
N MET A 86 28.49 5.76 -26.17
CA MET A 86 27.02 5.87 -26.23
C MET A 86 26.48 7.01 -25.34
N ALA A 87 26.71 8.25 -25.77
CA ALA A 87 26.05 9.44 -25.22
C ALA A 87 24.90 9.88 -26.14
N SER A 88 23.70 9.34 -25.91
CA SER A 88 22.43 9.77 -26.52
C SER A 88 22.37 9.81 -28.06
N GLU A 89 22.56 8.67 -28.72
CA GLU A 89 22.01 8.43 -30.06
C GLU A 89 20.87 7.40 -29.94
N ARG A 90 19.68 7.71 -30.47
CA ARG A 90 18.47 6.90 -30.26
C ARG A 90 18.41 5.73 -31.24
N ALA A 91 19.03 4.61 -30.86
CA ALA A 91 18.70 3.31 -31.44
C ALA A 91 17.19 3.01 -31.27
N PRO A 92 16.55 2.29 -32.22
CA PRO A 92 15.13 1.94 -32.13
C PRO A 92 14.85 1.04 -30.92
N LEU A 93 13.64 1.18 -30.36
CA LEU A 93 13.18 0.62 -29.07
C LEU A 93 12.99 -0.92 -29.04
N SER A 94 13.66 -1.67 -29.91
CA SER A 94 13.46 -3.11 -30.12
C SER A 94 14.74 -3.93 -30.32
N THR A 95 15.93 -3.32 -30.44
CA THR A 95 17.18 -4.05 -30.69
C THR A 95 17.92 -4.40 -29.39
N VAL A 96 18.05 -5.69 -29.10
CA VAL A 96 18.91 -6.19 -28.01
C VAL A 96 20.37 -6.16 -28.49
N PRO A 97 21.35 -5.67 -27.67
CA PRO A 97 22.75 -5.67 -28.07
C PRO A 97 23.28 -7.11 -28.22
N SER A 98 23.98 -7.38 -29.33
CA SER A 98 24.62 -8.65 -29.61
C SER A 98 26.15 -8.56 -29.53
N ILE A 99 26.77 -9.66 -29.13
CA ILE A 99 28.22 -9.82 -29.00
C ILE A 99 28.62 -11.14 -29.66
N THR A 100 29.46 -11.06 -30.70
CA THR A 100 30.09 -12.22 -31.32
C THR A 100 31.32 -12.63 -30.50
N LEU A 101 31.44 -13.92 -30.15
CA LEU A 101 32.66 -14.42 -29.49
C LEU A 101 33.82 -14.55 -30.50
N PRO A 102 35.07 -14.32 -30.09
CA PRO A 102 36.21 -14.41 -30.99
C PRO A 102 36.62 -15.87 -31.22
N GLN A 103 36.95 -16.22 -32.47
CA GLN A 103 37.38 -17.57 -32.83
C GLN A 103 38.73 -17.98 -32.17
N SER A 104 39.50 -17.01 -31.68
CA SER A 104 40.72 -17.23 -30.86
C SER A 104 40.45 -17.89 -29.51
N GLY A 105 39.20 -17.95 -29.06
CA GLY A 105 38.81 -18.47 -27.75
C GLY A 105 39.14 -17.54 -26.58
N GLU A 106 39.46 -16.28 -26.85
CA GLU A 106 39.63 -15.23 -25.84
C GLU A 106 38.30 -14.95 -25.11
N CYS A 107 38.38 -14.65 -23.81
CA CYS A 107 37.21 -14.45 -22.97
C CYS A 107 36.69 -13.00 -23.02
N ILE A 108 35.43 -12.83 -23.39
CA ILE A 108 34.72 -11.56 -23.25
C ILE A 108 34.24 -11.39 -21.81
N LEU A 109 34.74 -10.35 -21.15
CA LEU A 109 34.35 -9.94 -19.80
C LEU A 109 33.17 -8.97 -19.86
N MET A 110 32.11 -9.22 -19.09
CA MET A 110 30.92 -8.35 -19.03
C MET A 110 30.57 -7.98 -17.58
N GLY A 111 30.23 -6.72 -17.33
CA GLY A 111 30.01 -6.20 -15.98
C GLY A 111 29.82 -4.69 -15.94
N ARG A 112 29.61 -4.10 -14.76
CA ARG A 112 29.22 -2.68 -14.63
C ARG A 112 30.34 -1.67 -14.89
N SER A 113 31.56 -2.12 -15.16
CA SER A 113 32.74 -1.25 -15.24
C SER A 113 33.51 -1.49 -16.54
N SER A 114 33.44 -0.51 -17.44
CA SER A 114 34.21 -0.44 -18.69
C SER A 114 35.73 -0.42 -18.49
N GLY A 115 36.22 -0.09 -17.29
CA GLY A 115 37.64 -0.21 -16.94
C GLY A 115 38.10 -1.62 -16.56
N SER A 116 37.19 -2.61 -16.51
CA SER A 116 37.53 -4.01 -16.22
C SER A 116 36.71 -5.02 -17.04
N CYS A 117 35.93 -4.58 -18.03
CA CYS A 117 35.11 -5.43 -18.89
C CYS A 117 35.20 -4.97 -20.34
N HIS A 118 35.19 -5.95 -21.25
CA HIS A 118 35.13 -5.72 -22.70
C HIS A 118 33.74 -5.25 -23.13
N PHE A 119 32.68 -5.62 -22.39
CA PHE A 119 31.33 -5.08 -22.54
C PHE A 119 30.78 -4.52 -21.24
N GLN A 120 30.29 -3.27 -21.26
CA GLN A 120 29.69 -2.63 -20.08
C GLN A 120 28.20 -2.95 -20.00
N LEU A 121 27.81 -3.71 -18.98
CA LEU A 121 26.42 -3.89 -18.55
C LEU A 121 25.94 -2.66 -17.77
N SER A 122 24.68 -2.65 -17.31
CA SER A 122 24.12 -1.57 -16.49
C SER A 122 25.05 -1.15 -15.34
N ALA A 123 25.13 0.15 -15.08
CA ALA A 123 25.93 0.75 -14.01
C ALA A 123 25.42 0.38 -12.60
N SER A 124 24.29 -0.32 -12.50
CA SER A 124 23.69 -0.83 -11.27
C SER A 124 24.71 -1.48 -10.33
N ARG A 125 24.71 -1.07 -9.04
CA ARG A 125 25.61 -1.63 -8.01
C ARG A 125 25.34 -3.12 -7.71
N LEU A 126 24.20 -3.65 -8.16
CA LEU A 126 23.87 -5.09 -8.10
C LEU A 126 24.66 -5.91 -9.14
N ILE A 127 25.17 -5.26 -10.20
CA ILE A 127 26.07 -5.88 -11.16
C ILE A 127 27.51 -5.73 -10.64
N SER A 128 28.30 -6.77 -10.83
CA SER A 128 29.70 -6.87 -10.35
C SER A 128 30.65 -6.20 -11.35
N ARG A 129 31.88 -5.82 -10.93
CA ARG A 129 32.83 -5.10 -11.81
C ARG A 129 33.11 -5.90 -13.08
N VAL A 130 33.38 -7.19 -12.90
CA VAL A 130 33.14 -8.28 -13.85
C VAL A 130 32.03 -9.14 -13.22
N HIS A 131 31.05 -9.57 -14.02
CA HIS A 131 29.87 -10.31 -13.55
C HIS A 131 29.60 -11.57 -14.42
N VAL A 132 29.98 -11.52 -15.70
CA VAL A 132 29.93 -12.65 -16.64
C VAL A 132 31.26 -12.75 -17.37
N GLN A 133 31.67 -13.98 -17.65
CA GLN A 133 32.80 -14.32 -18.50
C GLN A 133 32.29 -15.28 -19.58
N ALA A 134 32.39 -14.92 -20.86
CA ALA A 134 31.94 -15.75 -21.97
C ALA A 134 33.10 -16.00 -22.93
N ALA A 135 33.38 -17.27 -23.24
CA ALA A 135 34.45 -17.69 -24.14
C ALA A 135 33.95 -18.76 -25.11
N TYR A 136 34.45 -18.72 -26.34
CA TYR A 136 34.30 -19.81 -27.29
C TYR A 136 35.47 -20.79 -27.08
N LYS A 137 35.22 -22.09 -27.19
CA LYS A 137 36.24 -23.14 -27.18
C LYS A 137 36.25 -23.79 -28.57
N PRO A 138 37.23 -23.47 -29.43
CA PRO A 138 37.43 -24.25 -30.64
C PRO A 138 37.81 -25.68 -30.25
N SER A 139 37.36 -26.66 -31.02
CA SER A 139 37.78 -28.04 -30.81
C SER A 139 39.24 -28.23 -31.22
N SER A 140 40.04 -28.88 -30.37
CA SER A 140 41.43 -29.23 -30.66
C SER A 140 41.61 -30.62 -31.28
N ASN A 141 40.51 -31.37 -31.45
CA ASN A 141 40.51 -32.79 -31.80
C ASN A 141 39.25 -33.09 -32.64
N PRO A 142 39.33 -33.69 -33.85
CA PRO A 142 38.18 -33.82 -34.75
C PRO A 142 36.96 -34.60 -34.22
N PHE A 143 37.07 -35.26 -33.05
CA PHE A 143 35.96 -35.93 -32.37
C PHE A 143 35.29 -35.07 -31.27
N ASP A 144 35.96 -34.03 -30.77
CA ASP A 144 35.41 -33.09 -29.80
C ASP A 144 34.59 -32.00 -30.50
N ARG A 145 33.52 -31.53 -29.85
CA ARG A 145 32.66 -30.45 -30.38
C ARG A 145 33.16 -29.06 -29.96
N GLU A 146 33.11 -28.12 -30.90
CA GLU A 146 33.17 -26.68 -30.61
C GLU A 146 32.08 -26.31 -29.58
N ARG A 147 32.39 -25.47 -28.59
CA ARG A 147 31.41 -25.07 -27.57
C ARG A 147 31.58 -23.64 -27.07
N ILE A 148 30.48 -23.02 -26.65
CA ILE A 148 30.50 -21.76 -25.87
C ILE A 148 30.45 -22.10 -24.38
N GLU A 149 31.34 -21.48 -23.60
CA GLU A 149 31.37 -21.55 -22.14
C GLU A 149 31.05 -20.18 -21.52
N ILE A 150 30.09 -20.13 -20.59
CA ILE A 150 29.65 -18.91 -19.90
C ILE A 150 29.73 -19.13 -18.39
N LEU A 151 30.67 -18.45 -17.73
CA LEU A 151 30.90 -18.47 -16.29
C LEU A 151 30.26 -17.24 -15.62
N CYS A 152 29.42 -17.48 -14.62
CA CYS A 152 28.93 -16.42 -13.74
C CYS A 152 29.98 -16.06 -12.68
N THR A 153 30.52 -14.84 -12.72
CA THR A 153 31.42 -14.30 -11.67
C THR A 153 30.68 -13.42 -10.66
N GLY A 154 29.42 -13.08 -10.95
CA GLY A 154 28.55 -12.21 -10.16
C GLY A 154 27.85 -12.90 -8.98
N TRP A 155 27.91 -12.26 -7.80
CA TRP A 155 27.22 -12.77 -6.59
C TRP A 155 25.70 -12.90 -6.74
N ASN A 156 25.04 -12.07 -7.55
CA ASN A 156 23.59 -12.06 -7.74
C ASN A 156 23.09 -13.02 -8.85
N GLY A 157 23.99 -13.81 -9.44
CA GLY A 157 23.67 -14.77 -10.50
C GLY A 157 23.29 -14.12 -11.85
N ILE A 158 23.10 -14.96 -12.86
CA ILE A 158 22.59 -14.59 -14.19
C ILE A 158 21.54 -15.59 -14.68
N LYS A 159 20.64 -15.15 -15.56
CA LYS A 159 19.69 -16.03 -16.24
C LYS A 159 20.10 -16.16 -17.70
N LEU A 160 20.33 -17.38 -18.16
CA LEU A 160 20.63 -17.69 -19.55
C LEU A 160 19.38 -18.26 -20.24
N HIS A 161 19.11 -17.81 -21.45
CA HIS A 161 18.11 -18.43 -22.32
C HIS A 161 18.83 -18.99 -23.55
N CYS A 162 18.63 -20.28 -23.82
CA CYS A 162 19.14 -20.93 -25.02
C CYS A 162 18.11 -21.95 -25.51
N GLN A 163 17.75 -21.90 -26.79
CA GLN A 163 16.77 -22.81 -27.42
C GLN A 163 15.44 -22.93 -26.64
N GLY A 164 14.90 -21.80 -26.17
CA GLY A 164 13.66 -21.74 -25.40
C GLY A 164 13.75 -22.21 -23.94
N LYS A 165 14.81 -22.93 -23.56
CA LYS A 165 15.10 -23.31 -22.17
C LYS A 165 15.73 -22.13 -21.42
N LYS A 166 15.45 -22.06 -20.10
CA LYS A 166 16.03 -21.08 -19.17
C LYS A 166 16.94 -21.80 -18.18
N TYR A 167 18.09 -21.23 -17.89
CA TYR A 167 19.08 -21.74 -16.93
C TYR A 167 19.47 -20.62 -15.96
N GLU A 168 19.47 -20.89 -14.66
CA GLU A 168 19.87 -19.91 -13.64
C GLU A 168 21.25 -20.28 -13.08
N LEU A 169 22.22 -19.40 -13.28
CA LEU A 169 23.61 -19.61 -12.90
C LEU A 169 23.96 -18.75 -11.69
N ASN A 170 24.20 -19.41 -10.57
CA ASN A 170 24.81 -18.78 -9.39
C ASN A 170 26.31 -18.54 -9.63
N LYS A 171 26.90 -17.64 -8.83
CA LYS A 171 28.34 -17.35 -8.85
C LYS A 171 29.18 -18.64 -8.83
N GLY A 172 30.19 -18.71 -9.69
CA GLY A 172 31.11 -19.85 -9.81
C GLY A 172 30.60 -20.99 -10.68
N LYS A 173 29.33 -20.98 -11.12
CA LYS A 173 28.81 -21.97 -12.08
C LYS A 173 29.08 -21.54 -13.53
N THR A 174 29.43 -22.52 -14.35
CA THR A 174 29.63 -22.40 -15.80
C THR A 174 28.50 -23.13 -16.53
N PHE A 175 28.01 -22.55 -17.61
CA PHE A 175 27.13 -23.18 -18.59
C PHE A 175 27.92 -23.43 -19.87
N THR A 176 27.65 -24.56 -20.52
CA THR A 176 28.31 -24.95 -21.77
C THR A 176 27.27 -25.33 -22.82
N SER A 177 27.38 -24.79 -24.04
CA SER A 177 26.56 -25.19 -25.19
C SER A 177 27.47 -25.63 -26.33
N ASP A 178 27.32 -26.88 -26.78
CA ASP A 178 27.99 -27.45 -27.96
C ASP A 178 27.18 -27.28 -29.26
N ILE A 179 26.00 -26.65 -29.17
CA ILE A 179 25.08 -26.54 -30.30
C ILE A 179 25.39 -25.27 -31.09
N LYS A 180 26.16 -25.44 -32.17
CA LYS A 180 26.61 -24.39 -33.09
C LYS A 180 25.45 -23.49 -33.56
N ASP A 181 25.76 -22.20 -33.67
CA ASP A 181 24.87 -21.10 -34.07
C ASP A 181 23.58 -20.92 -33.22
N ALA A 182 23.48 -21.59 -32.07
CA ALA A 182 22.40 -21.34 -31.12
C ALA A 182 22.56 -19.97 -30.44
N ASP A 183 21.54 -19.10 -30.58
CA ASP A 183 21.44 -17.84 -29.83
C ASP A 183 21.43 -18.11 -28.32
N VAL A 184 22.39 -17.51 -27.60
CA VAL A 184 22.46 -17.57 -26.12
C VAL A 184 22.23 -16.17 -25.55
N MET A 185 21.03 -15.94 -25.02
CA MET A 185 20.68 -14.68 -24.38
C MET A 185 21.09 -14.69 -22.91
N ILE A 186 21.82 -13.67 -22.47
CA ILE A 186 22.22 -13.45 -21.08
C ILE A 186 21.37 -12.32 -20.51
N ASP A 187 20.71 -12.56 -19.37
CA ASP A 187 19.92 -11.58 -18.65
C ASP A 187 20.51 -11.33 -17.25
N VAL A 188 20.80 -10.06 -16.96
CA VAL A 188 21.54 -9.61 -15.78
C VAL A 188 20.86 -8.37 -15.18
N GLN A 189 19.96 -8.61 -14.22
CA GLN A 189 19.16 -7.57 -13.54
C GLN A 189 18.27 -6.77 -14.50
N ASP A 190 18.78 -5.65 -15.01
CA ASP A 190 18.15 -4.71 -15.93
C ASP A 190 18.80 -4.69 -17.33
N ALA A 191 19.87 -5.48 -17.54
CA ALA A 191 20.63 -5.54 -18.78
C ALA A 191 20.57 -6.93 -19.44
N ARG A 192 20.13 -6.97 -20.70
CA ARG A 192 20.06 -8.19 -21.53
C ARG A 192 21.00 -8.09 -22.73
N VAL A 193 21.72 -9.16 -23.03
CA VAL A 193 22.75 -9.24 -24.07
C VAL A 193 22.66 -10.57 -24.82
N LEU A 194 22.69 -10.55 -26.15
CA LEU A 194 22.77 -11.75 -26.97
C LEU A 194 24.23 -12.13 -27.24
N VAL A 195 24.62 -13.37 -26.97
CA VAL A 195 25.93 -13.93 -27.32
C VAL A 195 25.81 -14.83 -28.54
N GLN A 196 26.62 -14.55 -29.56
CA GLN A 196 26.65 -15.24 -30.85
C GLN A 196 27.96 -16.01 -31.07
N TRP A 197 27.86 -17.11 -31.80
CA TRP A 197 29.00 -17.93 -32.23
C TRP A 197 29.92 -17.17 -33.22
N PRO A 198 31.22 -17.52 -33.30
CA PRO A 198 32.12 -16.92 -34.29
C PRO A 198 31.65 -17.24 -35.71
N ARG A 199 31.42 -16.20 -36.53
CA ARG A 199 31.01 -16.37 -37.94
C ARG A 199 32.22 -16.77 -38.79
N GLN A 200 32.07 -17.79 -39.63
CA GLN A 200 33.08 -18.15 -40.61
C GLN A 200 32.99 -17.21 -41.82
N GLU A 201 34.04 -16.41 -42.06
CA GLU A 201 34.19 -15.67 -43.33
C GLU A 201 34.56 -16.65 -44.44
N GLN A 202 33.61 -17.01 -45.31
CA GLN A 202 33.94 -17.69 -46.56
C GLN A 202 34.58 -16.68 -47.53
N LYS A 203 35.81 -17.00 -47.95
CA LYS A 203 36.44 -16.43 -49.13
C LYS A 203 36.00 -17.18 -50.39
N ASP A 204 36.16 -16.49 -51.51
CA ASP A 204 36.23 -17.04 -52.88
C ASP A 204 34.91 -17.66 -53.42
N SER A 205 34.55 -17.50 -54.69
CA SER A 205 35.11 -16.64 -55.75
C SER A 205 34.04 -16.33 -56.81
N SER A 206 34.37 -15.46 -57.78
CA SER A 206 33.43 -14.87 -58.74
C SER A 206 33.04 -15.80 -59.90
N SER A 207 31.73 -15.94 -60.14
CA SER A 207 31.18 -16.28 -61.46
C SER A 207 30.08 -15.31 -61.86
N THR A 208 30.36 -14.53 -62.90
CA THR A 208 29.45 -13.71 -63.71
C THR A 208 28.29 -14.55 -64.32
N ILE A 209 27.15 -14.00 -64.81
CA ILE A 209 26.79 -12.61 -65.16
C ILE A 209 25.26 -12.39 -65.11
N ASN A 210 24.81 -11.13 -65.25
CA ASN A 210 23.41 -10.65 -65.36
C ASN A 210 22.52 -10.75 -64.11
N SER A 211 21.62 -9.78 -63.83
CA SER A 211 21.72 -8.30 -63.82
C SER A 211 20.35 -7.72 -63.46
N ASP A 212 20.08 -7.52 -62.19
CA ASP A 212 19.06 -6.55 -61.75
C ASP A 212 19.56 -5.93 -60.44
N GLN A 213 20.21 -4.76 -60.56
CA GLN A 213 20.78 -4.04 -59.42
C GLN A 213 19.99 -2.77 -59.16
N THR A 214 19.33 -2.71 -58.00
CA THR A 214 18.70 -1.48 -57.48
C THR A 214 19.10 -1.23 -56.04
N TRP A 215 20.32 -0.69 -55.89
CA TRP A 215 20.77 0.25 -54.86
C TRP A 215 20.50 -0.09 -53.38
N GLU A 216 21.57 -0.55 -52.70
CA GLU A 216 21.95 0.20 -51.50
C GLU A 216 22.36 1.62 -51.94
N GLU A 217 21.97 2.65 -51.20
CA GLU A 217 22.81 3.84 -51.07
C GLU A 217 22.76 4.40 -49.66
N ALA A 218 23.92 4.85 -49.16
CA ALA A 218 24.10 5.24 -47.78
C ALA A 218 23.54 6.64 -47.48
N SER A 219 23.24 6.92 -46.21
CA SER A 219 23.03 8.31 -45.75
C SER A 219 24.34 9.10 -45.85
N PRO A 220 24.42 10.19 -46.66
CA PRO A 220 25.68 10.86 -46.96
C PRO A 220 26.07 11.92 -45.91
N VAL A 221 27.37 12.16 -45.77
CA VAL A 221 27.91 13.18 -44.86
C VAL A 221 28.40 14.41 -45.63
N ARG A 222 27.77 15.57 -45.36
CA ARG A 222 28.21 16.96 -45.64
C ARG A 222 28.66 17.32 -47.06
N LYS A 223 27.95 18.29 -47.67
CA LYS A 223 28.55 19.56 -48.14
C LYS A 223 27.51 20.69 -48.30
N LEU A 224 27.91 21.81 -48.91
CA LEU A 224 27.39 23.17 -48.69
C LEU A 224 26.81 23.80 -49.98
N ARG A 225 25.99 24.87 -49.85
CA ARG A 225 25.43 25.78 -50.91
C ARG A 225 24.19 25.23 -51.66
N THR A 226 23.26 26.01 -52.24
CA THR A 226 22.82 27.45 -52.16
C THR A 226 21.46 27.63 -52.87
N ALA A 227 20.60 28.58 -52.43
CA ALA A 227 19.49 29.20 -53.22
C ALA A 227 18.33 28.26 -53.68
N SER A 228 17.14 28.69 -54.14
CA SER A 228 16.31 29.90 -53.86
C SER A 228 14.88 29.79 -54.46
N HIS A 229 13.83 30.14 -53.70
CA HIS A 229 12.43 30.41 -54.15
C HIS A 229 11.68 29.23 -54.87
N PRO A 230 10.45 29.40 -55.43
CA PRO A 230 9.20 29.45 -54.64
C PRO A 230 8.06 28.49 -55.12
N LEU A 231 6.92 28.51 -54.41
CA LEU A 231 5.62 27.91 -54.78
C LEU A 231 5.02 28.57 -56.05
N PRO A 232 4.09 27.92 -56.83
CA PRO A 232 2.64 28.07 -56.53
C PRO A 232 1.64 26.96 -57.02
N SER A 233 0.43 27.00 -56.44
CA SER A 233 -0.93 26.72 -57.00
C SER A 233 -1.27 25.56 -57.97
N SER A 234 -2.37 24.86 -57.69
CA SER A 234 -3.08 23.91 -58.56
C SER A 234 -4.40 24.48 -59.17
N PRO A 235 -4.99 23.84 -60.21
CA PRO A 235 -6.44 23.97 -60.44
C PRO A 235 -7.24 22.76 -61.02
N LEU A 236 -8.51 22.65 -60.55
CA LEU A 236 -9.76 22.28 -61.27
C LEU A 236 -10.20 20.81 -61.58
N ARG A 237 -11.48 20.67 -62.01
CA ARG A 237 -12.38 19.49 -62.02
C ARG A 237 -13.07 19.27 -63.40
N SER A 238 -13.61 18.06 -63.67
CA SER A 238 -14.95 17.89 -64.31
C SER A 238 -15.62 16.50 -64.10
N ARG A 239 -16.89 16.36 -64.53
CA ARG A 239 -17.85 15.22 -64.42
C ARG A 239 -17.67 14.19 -65.58
N GLY A 240 -18.29 13.00 -65.71
CA GLY A 240 -19.38 12.18 -65.06
C GLY A 240 -19.64 10.92 -65.96
N ARG A 241 -20.66 10.03 -65.90
CA ARG A 241 -21.81 9.62 -65.01
C ARG A 241 -22.40 8.28 -65.58
N LEU A 242 -23.46 7.69 -64.97
CA LEU A 242 -24.36 6.56 -65.44
C LEU A 242 -23.89 5.10 -65.12
N ALA A 243 -24.73 4.09 -64.84
CA ALA A 243 -26.16 3.98 -64.43
C ALA A 243 -26.47 2.59 -63.75
N SER A 244 -27.72 2.31 -63.31
CA SER A 244 -28.12 1.22 -62.36
C SER A 244 -29.19 0.22 -62.87
N PRO A 245 -29.41 -0.96 -62.22
CA PRO A 245 -30.56 -1.22 -61.30
C PRO A 245 -30.23 -2.10 -60.04
N ILE A 246 -30.79 -1.98 -58.80
CA ILE A 246 -32.14 -2.17 -58.18
C ILE A 246 -32.41 -3.58 -57.56
N SER A 247 -32.38 -3.65 -56.20
CA SER A 247 -33.23 -4.39 -55.19
C SER A 247 -33.50 -5.93 -55.33
N PRO A 248 -34.09 -6.69 -54.34
CA PRO A 248 -34.99 -6.31 -53.23
C PRO A 248 -34.60 -6.78 -51.78
N SER A 249 -35.49 -6.53 -50.81
CA SER A 249 -35.43 -6.93 -49.38
C SER A 249 -36.78 -7.51 -48.90
N PRO A 250 -36.85 -8.05 -47.67
CA PRO A 250 -37.88 -7.60 -46.71
C PRO A 250 -37.26 -7.24 -45.33
N ALA A 251 -37.70 -6.25 -44.51
CA ALA A 251 -39.01 -5.64 -44.18
C ALA A 251 -39.70 -6.31 -42.95
N VAL A 252 -40.31 -5.60 -41.96
CA VAL A 252 -40.55 -4.14 -41.84
C VAL A 252 -40.79 -3.62 -40.40
N GLN A 253 -40.24 -2.43 -40.09
CA GLN A 253 -40.69 -1.35 -39.16
C GLN A 253 -41.13 -1.60 -37.69
N ALA A 254 -41.38 -0.48 -36.98
CA ALA A 254 -41.72 -0.34 -35.56
C ALA A 254 -42.67 0.86 -35.36
N LEU A 255 -43.28 1.02 -34.17
CA LEU A 255 -43.63 2.33 -33.56
C LEU A 255 -44.19 2.19 -32.11
N LEU A 256 -44.09 3.27 -31.35
CA LEU A 256 -44.80 3.58 -30.08
C LEU A 256 -45.83 4.69 -30.39
N PRO A 257 -46.97 4.85 -29.68
CA PRO A 257 -46.94 5.41 -28.31
C PRO A 257 -48.13 5.15 -27.35
N SER A 258 -47.94 5.65 -26.12
CA SER A 258 -48.96 6.22 -25.20
C SER A 258 -49.72 5.33 -24.19
N GLU A 259 -50.28 6.06 -23.22
CA GLU A 259 -50.68 5.74 -21.84
C GLU A 259 -51.85 4.76 -21.64
N ALA A 260 -52.03 4.33 -20.37
CA ALA A 260 -53.15 3.53 -19.86
C ALA A 260 -54.29 4.47 -19.32
N PRO A 261 -55.51 4.00 -18.95
CA PRO A 261 -55.68 3.06 -17.82
C PRO A 261 -56.91 2.11 -17.79
N LEU A 262 -56.90 1.22 -16.79
CA LEU A 262 -58.05 0.71 -15.99
C LEU A 262 -59.02 -0.39 -16.49
N MET A 263 -59.47 -1.18 -15.48
CA MET A 263 -60.63 -2.10 -15.37
C MET A 263 -60.56 -3.56 -15.90
N THR A 264 -60.80 -4.48 -14.97
CA THR A 264 -61.18 -5.92 -15.05
C THR A 264 -62.71 -6.09 -15.18
N PRO A 265 -63.32 -7.26 -15.57
CA PRO A 265 -62.91 -8.66 -15.34
C PRO A 265 -62.93 -9.53 -16.64
N SER A 266 -63.29 -10.83 -16.78
CA SER A 266 -63.99 -11.84 -15.94
C SER A 266 -63.81 -13.31 -16.43
N HIS A 267 -64.35 -14.26 -15.64
CA HIS A 267 -64.88 -15.61 -15.96
C HIS A 267 -65.25 -15.89 -17.44
N SER A 268 -65.24 -17.12 -17.99
CA SER A 268 -64.84 -18.50 -17.55
C SER A 268 -64.91 -19.44 -18.78
N VAL A 269 -64.28 -20.63 -18.87
CA VAL A 269 -64.76 -21.98 -18.43
C VAL A 269 -63.70 -23.05 -18.84
N GLN A 270 -63.79 -24.24 -18.22
CA GLN A 270 -63.24 -25.58 -18.54
C GLN A 270 -63.19 -25.95 -20.06
N SER A 271 -62.53 -27.01 -20.57
CA SER A 271 -61.79 -28.22 -20.08
C SER A 271 -60.82 -28.69 -21.22
N ALA A 272 -60.04 -29.78 -21.19
CA ALA A 272 -60.13 -31.06 -20.49
C ALA A 272 -58.76 -31.76 -20.26
N VAL A 273 -58.83 -32.93 -19.61
CA VAL A 273 -57.72 -33.74 -19.08
C VAL A 273 -57.60 -35.05 -19.88
N VAL A 274 -56.40 -35.62 -19.94
CA VAL A 274 -56.21 -37.08 -20.07
C VAL A 274 -55.29 -37.54 -18.95
N VAL A 275 -55.74 -38.55 -18.22
CA VAL A 275 -55.04 -39.30 -17.15
C VAL A 275 -55.29 -40.78 -17.44
N TYR A 276 -54.37 -41.64 -17.01
CA TYR A 276 -54.67 -43.05 -16.71
C TYR A 276 -54.25 -43.34 -15.26
N GLU A 277 -55.12 -44.06 -14.56
CA GLU A 277 -54.96 -44.51 -13.18
C GLU A 277 -54.71 -46.03 -13.15
N ASP A 278 -54.43 -46.56 -11.95
CA ASP A 278 -54.72 -47.93 -11.45
C ASP A 278 -54.02 -48.07 -10.07
N GLU A 279 -54.53 -48.69 -9.00
CA GLU A 279 -55.88 -49.02 -8.54
C GLU A 279 -55.80 -49.32 -6.99
N PRO A 280 -56.90 -49.40 -6.19
CA PRO A 280 -56.83 -49.21 -4.73
C PRO A 280 -57.33 -50.37 -3.81
N SER A 281 -56.88 -50.34 -2.53
CA SER A 281 -57.57 -50.65 -1.23
C SER A 281 -58.50 -51.87 -1.05
N PRO A 282 -58.46 -52.59 0.11
CA PRO A 282 -59.34 -52.30 1.27
C PRO A 282 -58.79 -52.75 2.67
N SER A 283 -59.57 -52.88 3.76
CA SER A 283 -60.29 -51.88 4.60
C SER A 283 -60.79 -52.52 5.94
N HIS A 284 -61.54 -51.80 6.81
CA HIS A 284 -62.21 -52.23 8.08
C HIS A 284 -61.30 -52.55 9.32
N ASP A 285 -61.71 -52.43 10.60
CA ASP A 285 -62.99 -51.96 11.20
C ASP A 285 -62.87 -51.32 12.63
N GLN A 286 -63.98 -50.85 13.22
CA GLN A 286 -64.07 -50.18 14.55
C GLN A 286 -64.50 -51.08 15.74
N LYS A 287 -64.05 -50.79 16.99
CA LYS A 287 -64.89 -50.78 18.23
C LYS A 287 -64.22 -50.22 19.52
N LEU A 288 -64.96 -50.22 20.63
CA LEU A 288 -64.79 -49.43 21.87
C LEU A 288 -64.37 -50.23 23.13
N SER A 289 -64.12 -49.50 24.24
CA SER A 289 -64.18 -49.89 25.69
C SER A 289 -62.96 -50.63 26.30
N SER A 290 -62.63 -50.50 27.60
CA SER A 290 -62.88 -49.45 28.63
C SER A 290 -62.09 -49.74 29.94
N SER A 291 -61.83 -48.73 30.80
CA SER A 291 -61.37 -48.83 32.22
C SER A 291 -60.01 -49.53 32.49
N ALA A 292 -59.31 -49.41 33.64
CA ALA A 292 -59.10 -48.40 34.72
C ALA A 292 -58.03 -49.02 35.69
N SER A 293 -57.26 -48.38 36.58
CA SER A 293 -56.90 -47.00 37.00
C SER A 293 -55.50 -47.12 37.71
N HIS A 294 -54.82 -46.20 38.44
CA HIS A 294 -55.04 -44.92 39.16
C HIS A 294 -53.75 -44.04 39.06
N ALA A 295 -53.79 -42.71 39.20
CA ALA A 295 -53.50 -41.86 40.39
C ALA A 295 -52.08 -42.02 41.03
N THR A 296 -51.37 -40.96 41.47
CA THR A 296 -51.79 -39.58 41.82
C THR A 296 -50.79 -38.50 41.34
N GLN A 297 -51.19 -37.22 41.36
CA GLN A 297 -50.48 -36.03 40.81
C GLN A 297 -49.80 -35.15 41.90
N VAL A 298 -49.29 -33.97 41.44
CA VAL A 298 -48.97 -32.70 42.15
C VAL A 298 -47.47 -32.50 42.49
N ILE A 299 -46.66 -31.62 41.84
CA ILE A 299 -46.55 -30.13 41.71
C ILE A 299 -46.24 -29.34 43.03
N PRO A 300 -45.55 -28.16 43.04
CA PRO A 300 -44.17 -28.12 43.58
C PRO A 300 -43.79 -26.93 44.52
N ASN A 301 -42.51 -26.91 44.96
CA ASN A 301 -41.74 -25.72 45.41
C ASN A 301 -42.21 -25.02 46.73
N PRO A 302 -41.48 -24.01 47.27
CA PRO A 302 -40.18 -23.41 46.89
C PRO A 302 -39.15 -23.26 48.06
N PHE A 303 -37.99 -22.62 47.79
CA PHE A 303 -37.08 -21.92 48.73
C PHE A 303 -36.23 -22.78 49.72
N ASN A 304 -35.06 -22.37 50.24
CA ASN A 304 -33.98 -21.45 49.79
C ASN A 304 -32.73 -21.62 50.72
N ILE A 305 -31.66 -20.84 50.48
CA ILE A 305 -30.67 -20.33 51.46
C ILE A 305 -29.48 -21.23 51.92
N GLU A 306 -28.29 -20.64 51.76
CA GLU A 306 -26.99 -20.76 52.48
C GLU A 306 -26.15 -22.05 52.58
N ASN A 307 -25.01 -22.00 51.87
CA ASN A 307 -23.64 -21.97 52.43
C ASN A 307 -23.32 -22.76 53.72
N ARG A 308 -22.38 -23.72 53.61
CA ARG A 308 -21.22 -23.80 54.53
C ARG A 308 -20.00 -24.49 53.90
N LYS A 309 -18.80 -24.11 54.34
CA LYS A 309 -17.51 -24.72 53.97
C LYS A 309 -17.01 -25.65 55.08
N ALA A 310 -16.55 -26.85 54.72
CA ALA A 310 -15.42 -27.60 55.31
C ALA A 310 -15.28 -28.91 54.49
N SER A 311 -14.18 -29.25 53.81
CA SER A 311 -12.78 -29.42 54.24
C SER A 311 -12.53 -30.62 55.16
N VAL A 312 -12.33 -31.80 54.57
CA VAL A 312 -11.64 -32.96 55.17
C VAL A 312 -10.65 -33.50 54.14
N SER A 313 -9.51 -34.02 54.59
CA SER A 313 -8.38 -34.47 53.78
C SER A 313 -7.83 -35.82 54.26
N GLY A 314 -7.29 -36.61 53.33
CA GLY A 314 -6.62 -37.90 53.57
C GLY A 314 -7.05 -38.93 52.52
N SER A 315 -6.21 -39.38 51.58
CA SER A 315 -5.08 -40.34 51.73
C SER A 315 -5.58 -41.75 52.10
N SER A 316 -5.27 -42.84 51.39
CA SER A 316 -4.18 -43.16 50.45
C SER A 316 -4.68 -44.18 49.39
N GLU A 317 -3.92 -44.82 48.48
CA GLU A 317 -2.48 -44.93 48.18
C GLU A 317 -2.32 -45.36 46.69
N GLY A 318 -1.18 -45.11 45.99
CA GLY A 318 -1.16 -45.33 44.52
C GLY A 318 0.16 -45.38 43.73
N LYS A 319 1.33 -45.47 44.40
CA LYS A 319 2.69 -45.46 43.80
C LYS A 319 3.16 -44.17 43.10
N VAL A 320 4.48 -44.01 43.09
CA VAL A 320 5.29 -42.88 42.62
C VAL A 320 6.62 -43.46 42.12
N GLU A 321 7.22 -42.89 41.07
CA GLU A 321 8.67 -42.69 40.98
C GLU A 321 8.99 -41.61 39.91
N ASP A 322 9.84 -40.65 40.28
CA ASP A 322 10.35 -39.58 39.41
C ASP A 322 11.62 -40.06 38.66
N LEU A 323 11.99 -39.37 37.58
CA LEU A 323 13.37 -38.90 37.36
C LEU A 323 13.42 -37.80 36.28
N SER A 324 14.53 -37.08 36.18
CA SER A 324 14.58 -35.69 35.71
C SER A 324 15.71 -35.38 34.70
N GLU A 325 15.60 -34.19 34.08
CA GLU A 325 16.65 -33.41 33.38
C GLU A 325 17.32 -34.01 32.12
N HIS A 326 17.28 -33.27 31.00
CA HIS A 326 18.44 -32.49 30.51
C HIS A 326 18.08 -31.49 29.38
N ASP A 327 19.00 -30.55 29.15
CA ASP A 327 19.02 -29.57 28.03
C ASP A 327 19.58 -30.18 26.71
N GLU A 328 19.86 -29.31 25.71
CA GLU A 328 20.27 -29.51 24.30
C GLU A 328 19.09 -29.35 23.31
N GLU A 329 18.98 -28.32 22.46
CA GLU A 329 19.94 -27.49 21.69
C GLU A 329 20.60 -28.19 20.49
N ASN A 330 20.27 -27.73 19.28
CA ASN A 330 20.83 -28.07 17.96
C ASN A 330 20.70 -29.53 17.46
N ASP A 331 19.79 -29.76 16.49
CA ASP A 331 20.21 -30.00 15.10
C ASP A 331 19.03 -29.81 14.09
N PRO A 332 19.24 -29.88 12.74
CA PRO A 332 18.48 -29.02 11.82
C PRO A 332 17.11 -29.55 11.34
N ILE A 333 16.08 -28.71 11.46
CA ILE A 333 14.82 -28.89 10.73
C ILE A 333 15.06 -28.59 9.23
N ILE A 334 14.97 -29.63 8.40
CA ILE A 334 15.05 -29.53 6.93
C ILE A 334 13.77 -28.88 6.39
N HIS A 335 13.74 -27.54 6.38
CA HIS A 335 12.66 -26.77 5.76
C HIS A 335 12.75 -26.79 4.23
N SER A 336 12.04 -27.73 3.61
CA SER A 336 11.87 -27.86 2.16
C SER A 336 10.97 -26.75 1.54
N PHE A 337 11.45 -25.50 1.57
CA PHE A 337 10.76 -24.38 0.91
C PHE A 337 11.01 -24.35 -0.60
N GLY A 338 9.96 -24.65 -1.38
CA GLY A 338 9.89 -24.24 -2.78
C GLY A 338 9.71 -22.71 -2.91
N PRO A 339 10.33 -22.04 -3.91
CA PRO A 339 10.15 -20.62 -4.15
C PRO A 339 8.83 -20.34 -4.90
N PHE A 340 8.43 -19.06 -4.95
CA PHE A 340 8.11 -18.30 -6.19
C PHE A 340 7.29 -17.04 -5.83
N GLY A 341 7.92 -15.88 -5.87
CA GLY A 341 7.23 -14.59 -5.91
C GLY A 341 7.22 -14.07 -7.34
N ASP A 342 6.04 -13.90 -7.94
CA ASP A 342 5.89 -13.49 -9.34
C ASP A 342 5.39 -12.04 -9.52
N ASN A 343 5.52 -11.51 -10.73
CA ASN A 343 5.80 -10.10 -10.98
C ASN A 343 4.58 -9.28 -11.44
N ILE A 344 4.08 -8.41 -10.56
CA ILE A 344 2.86 -7.60 -10.76
C ILE A 344 3.00 -6.36 -11.69
N LEU A 345 4.07 -6.27 -12.48
CA LEU A 345 4.30 -5.15 -13.42
C LEU A 345 3.22 -4.88 -14.49
N PRO A 346 2.34 -5.81 -14.92
CA PRO A 346 1.31 -5.49 -15.92
C PRO A 346 0.27 -4.43 -15.51
N ARG A 347 0.09 -4.15 -14.21
CA ARG A 347 -1.05 -3.37 -13.69
C ARG A 347 -0.83 -1.84 -13.56
N LEU A 348 0.19 -1.25 -14.21
CA LEU A 348 0.46 0.20 -14.12
C LEU A 348 0.46 0.95 -15.47
N ALA A 349 0.22 0.29 -16.60
CA ALA A 349 0.37 0.87 -17.94
C ALA A 349 -0.90 1.58 -18.49
N SER A 350 -1.45 2.58 -17.79
CA SER A 350 -2.61 3.33 -18.31
C SER A 350 -2.79 4.78 -17.80
N PHE A 351 -1.79 5.66 -17.97
CA PHE A 351 -2.00 7.12 -17.90
C PHE A 351 -1.23 7.86 -19.01
N SER A 352 -1.96 8.55 -19.88
CA SER A 352 -1.42 9.39 -20.95
C SER A 352 -1.57 10.87 -20.60
N ALA A 353 -0.44 11.59 -20.52
CA ALA A 353 -0.43 13.04 -20.47
C ALA A 353 -0.26 13.61 -21.89
N ARG A 354 -1.14 14.52 -22.32
CA ARG A 354 -0.98 15.25 -23.58
C ARG A 354 -0.33 16.62 -23.34
N GLU A 355 0.75 16.83 -24.08
CA GLU A 355 1.19 18.10 -24.70
C GLU A 355 1.50 19.33 -23.82
N SER A 356 2.54 20.06 -24.25
CA SER A 356 2.84 21.44 -23.88
C SER A 356 3.57 22.09 -25.07
N PRO A 357 3.21 23.31 -25.50
CA PRO A 357 3.62 23.86 -26.80
C PRO A 357 5.02 24.51 -26.81
N VAL A 358 5.56 24.69 -28.02
CA VAL A 358 6.93 25.13 -28.32
C VAL A 358 7.04 26.66 -28.47
N ARG A 359 8.22 27.23 -28.17
CA ARG A 359 8.57 28.64 -28.40
C ARG A 359 9.46 28.79 -29.66
N SER A 360 9.19 29.81 -30.48
CA SER A 360 9.83 30.06 -31.78
C SER A 360 10.97 31.12 -31.76
N PRO A 361 11.86 31.20 -32.79
CA PRO A 361 13.18 31.84 -32.69
C PRO A 361 13.39 33.12 -33.55
N ARG A 362 14.52 33.83 -33.39
CA ARG A 362 15.14 34.76 -34.37
C ARG A 362 16.66 34.94 -34.17
N VAL A 363 17.37 35.57 -35.12
CA VAL A 363 18.79 35.27 -35.47
C VAL A 363 19.59 36.48 -36.03
N SER A 364 20.85 36.68 -35.56
CA SER A 364 22.01 37.44 -36.17
C SER A 364 21.86 38.99 -36.36
N THR A 365 22.89 39.86 -36.58
CA THR A 365 24.26 39.76 -37.17
C THR A 365 25.37 40.62 -36.45
N ARG A 366 26.56 40.84 -37.05
CA ARG A 366 27.82 41.49 -36.51
C ARG A 366 28.23 42.75 -37.35
N LYS A 367 29.31 43.56 -37.18
CA LYS A 367 30.71 43.57 -36.60
C LYS A 367 31.15 45.09 -36.48
N PRO A 368 32.43 45.61 -36.34
CA PRO A 368 33.76 45.04 -36.05
C PRO A 368 34.61 45.64 -34.83
N PRO A 369 35.62 46.58 -34.88
CA PRO A 369 36.81 46.49 -33.96
C PRO A 369 37.51 47.78 -33.36
N VAL A 370 38.32 47.58 -32.30
CA VAL A 370 39.73 48.06 -31.98
C VAL A 370 40.18 49.49 -32.39
N PRO A 371 40.70 50.37 -31.48
CA PRO A 371 41.89 50.15 -30.61
C PRO A 371 41.86 50.78 -29.17
N LEU A 372 42.92 50.63 -28.33
CA LEU A 372 43.37 51.59 -27.28
C LEU A 372 44.57 51.14 -26.38
N ILE A 373 45.51 52.07 -26.09
CA ILE A 373 46.53 52.19 -25.00
C ILE A 373 47.00 53.68 -25.01
N PRO A 374 47.43 54.39 -23.92
CA PRO A 374 47.34 54.18 -22.45
C PRO A 374 46.67 55.37 -21.69
N HIS A 375 46.39 55.23 -20.37
CA HIS A 375 46.97 56.06 -19.27
C HIS A 375 46.30 55.89 -17.87
N ASP A 376 46.97 56.46 -16.86
CA ASP A 376 46.98 56.14 -15.41
C ASP A 376 46.03 56.96 -14.50
N VAL A 377 46.12 56.66 -13.18
CA VAL A 377 45.67 57.45 -11.99
C VAL A 377 44.16 57.31 -11.65
N ALA A 378 43.71 57.06 -10.41
CA ALA A 378 44.36 56.96 -9.07
C ALA A 378 43.87 55.73 -8.24
N LYS A 379 44.54 55.45 -7.11
CA LYS A 379 44.11 54.47 -6.08
C LYS A 379 43.26 55.11 -4.98
N PRO A 380 42.30 54.38 -4.41
CA PRO A 380 41.93 54.46 -2.99
C PRO A 380 42.29 53.18 -2.20
N ALA A 381 42.48 53.33 -0.88
CA ALA A 381 42.49 52.34 0.21
C ALA A 381 42.99 50.88 -0.02
N LYS A 382 43.96 50.45 0.81
CA LYS A 382 44.23 49.01 1.01
C LYS A 382 43.06 48.35 1.75
N ALA A 383 42.50 47.29 1.19
CA ALA A 383 41.79 46.25 1.95
C ALA A 383 42.78 45.16 2.39
N ASP A 384 42.39 44.32 3.35
CA ASP A 384 43.29 43.37 4.02
C ASP A 384 43.56 42.11 3.17
N ASP A 385 44.82 41.66 3.13
CA ASP A 385 45.27 40.54 2.27
C ASP A 385 44.74 39.18 2.79
N GLY A 386 44.50 39.10 4.11
CA GLY A 386 44.05 37.89 4.80
C GLY A 386 42.65 37.40 4.40
N ASP A 387 41.68 38.29 4.19
CA ASP A 387 40.32 37.86 3.79
C ASP A 387 40.30 37.28 2.36
N SER A 388 41.17 37.76 1.46
CA SER A 388 41.31 37.16 0.12
C SER A 388 41.85 35.72 0.17
N LEU A 389 42.80 35.44 1.07
CA LEU A 389 43.31 34.09 1.29
C LEU A 389 42.27 33.17 1.92
N LYS A 390 41.47 33.69 2.85
CA LYS A 390 40.39 32.97 3.53
C LYS A 390 39.27 32.58 2.56
N GLU A 391 38.85 33.49 1.68
CA GLU A 391 37.85 33.20 0.65
C GLU A 391 38.34 32.13 -0.35
N LYS A 392 39.62 32.16 -0.74
CA LYS A 392 40.25 31.13 -1.58
C LYS A 392 40.25 29.76 -0.89
N ALA A 393 40.63 29.71 0.40
CA ALA A 393 40.63 28.48 1.19
C ALA A 393 39.21 27.91 1.36
N GLN A 394 38.23 28.77 1.70
CA GLN A 394 36.83 28.40 1.82
C GLN A 394 36.29 27.81 0.50
N ASN A 395 36.47 28.51 -0.63
CA ASN A 395 36.00 28.03 -1.93
C ASN A 395 36.67 26.71 -2.35
N HIS A 396 37.97 26.52 -2.06
CA HIS A 396 38.65 25.25 -2.35
C HIS A 396 38.06 24.08 -1.55
N ILE A 397 37.77 24.28 -0.26
CA ILE A 397 37.21 23.22 0.60
C ILE A 397 35.75 22.93 0.23
N VAL A 398 34.95 23.96 -0.06
CA VAL A 398 33.57 23.77 -0.55
C VAL A 398 33.58 23.01 -1.87
N ASN A 399 34.44 23.37 -2.83
CA ASN A 399 34.61 22.63 -4.08
C ASN A 399 35.05 21.18 -3.83
N GLN A 400 36.00 20.94 -2.92
CA GLN A 400 36.45 19.59 -2.57
C GLN A 400 35.29 18.73 -2.05
N LEU A 401 34.45 19.23 -1.15
CA LEU A 401 33.31 18.48 -0.59
C LEU A 401 32.16 18.36 -1.61
N ALA A 402 31.88 19.42 -2.36
CA ALA A 402 30.90 19.46 -3.44
C ALA A 402 31.18 18.39 -4.51
N PHE A 403 32.45 18.23 -4.92
CA PHE A 403 32.85 17.32 -5.99
C PHE A 403 33.46 15.98 -5.53
N SER A 404 33.68 15.77 -4.22
CA SER A 404 34.14 14.48 -3.65
C SER A 404 33.25 13.30 -4.05
N ARG A 405 33.83 12.11 -4.25
CA ARG A 405 33.07 10.86 -4.45
C ARG A 405 32.52 10.26 -3.16
N LEU A 406 32.92 10.77 -1.99
CA LEU A 406 32.44 10.36 -0.68
C LEU A 406 31.26 11.25 -0.23
N SER A 407 30.41 10.72 0.65
CA SER A 407 29.33 11.47 1.31
C SER A 407 29.84 12.46 2.36
N SER A 408 31.04 12.21 2.88
CA SER A 408 31.74 12.99 3.90
C SER A 408 33.25 12.73 3.80
N SER A 409 34.07 13.66 4.29
CA SER A 409 35.53 13.55 4.34
C SER A 409 36.06 13.91 5.74
N PRO A 410 37.02 13.16 6.33
CA PRO A 410 37.64 13.53 7.60
C PRO A 410 38.59 14.72 7.43
N LEU A 411 38.86 15.45 8.51
CA LEU A 411 39.64 16.69 8.49
C LEU A 411 41.04 16.49 7.86
N SER A 412 41.73 15.40 8.20
CA SER A 412 43.03 15.02 7.60
C SER A 412 42.99 14.93 6.07
N THR A 413 41.90 14.45 5.48
CA THR A 413 41.71 14.33 4.02
C THR A 413 41.35 15.65 3.35
N ILE A 414 40.75 16.58 4.09
CA ILE A 414 40.53 17.96 3.61
C ILE A 414 41.89 18.67 3.55
N LEU A 415 42.65 18.59 4.64
CA LEU A 415 43.98 19.18 4.78
C LEU A 415 45.01 18.57 3.79
N SER A 416 44.91 17.28 3.43
CA SER A 416 45.80 16.67 2.43
C SER A 416 45.54 17.07 0.97
N HIS A 417 44.44 17.78 0.69
CA HIS A 417 44.05 18.20 -0.66
C HIS A 417 43.92 19.72 -0.81
N LEU A 418 44.16 20.50 0.25
CA LEU A 418 44.39 21.94 0.18
C LEU A 418 45.75 22.25 -0.48
N PRO A 419 45.88 23.31 -1.29
CA PRO A 419 47.16 23.71 -1.88
C PRO A 419 48.19 24.04 -0.80
N SER A 420 49.45 23.67 -1.04
CA SER A 420 50.58 23.90 -0.11
C SER A 420 50.96 25.37 0.09
N GLU A 421 50.23 26.30 -0.54
CA GLU A 421 50.32 27.75 -0.37
C GLU A 421 49.32 28.24 0.69
N LEU A 422 48.15 27.61 0.79
CA LEU A 422 47.11 27.92 1.79
C LEU A 422 47.26 27.11 3.08
N TRP A 423 48.09 26.05 3.05
CA TRP A 423 48.25 25.07 4.12
C TRP A 423 49.68 24.51 4.16
N LYS A 424 50.36 24.61 5.32
CA LYS A 424 51.65 23.92 5.56
C LYS A 424 51.70 23.28 6.93
N LYS A 425 52.40 22.15 6.99
CA LYS A 425 52.57 21.30 8.19
C LYS A 425 53.74 21.75 9.10
N THR A 426 54.39 22.88 8.77
CA THR A 426 55.56 23.44 9.46
C THR A 426 55.47 24.98 9.49
N THR A 427 55.84 25.56 10.63
CA THR A 427 55.38 26.88 11.10
C THR A 427 56.31 28.05 10.73
N THR A 428 56.70 28.18 9.46
CA THR A 428 57.70 29.19 9.02
C THR A 428 57.42 29.79 7.63
N SER A 429 56.22 30.32 7.40
CA SER A 429 55.94 31.22 6.27
C SER A 429 54.66 32.05 6.49
N ASP A 430 54.77 33.38 6.40
CA ASP A 430 53.74 34.37 6.76
C ASP A 430 52.56 34.46 5.76
N GLY A 431 51.78 33.39 5.62
CA GLY A 431 50.61 33.39 4.74
C GLY A 431 49.80 32.09 4.64
N ALA A 432 50.14 31.03 5.37
CA ALA A 432 49.42 29.76 5.36
C ALA A 432 48.62 29.55 6.67
N PHE A 433 47.36 29.13 6.56
CA PHE A 433 46.49 28.93 7.73
C PHE A 433 46.91 27.70 8.54
N SER A 434 46.78 27.80 9.87
CA SER A 434 47.00 26.70 10.80
C SER A 434 45.78 25.78 10.93
N THR A 435 45.97 24.59 11.53
CA THR A 435 44.92 23.57 11.71
C THR A 435 43.65 24.10 12.38
N PRO A 436 43.70 24.86 13.50
CA PRO A 436 42.49 25.42 14.11
C PRO A 436 41.83 26.50 13.24
N GLU A 437 42.58 27.27 12.46
CA GLU A 437 42.03 28.32 11.59
C GLU A 437 41.28 27.72 10.41
N ILE A 438 41.85 26.71 9.73
CA ILE A 438 41.12 26.00 8.67
C ILE A 438 39.87 25.30 9.22
N LYS A 439 39.95 24.72 10.42
CA LYS A 439 38.77 24.17 11.11
C LYS A 439 37.73 25.25 11.40
N SER A 440 38.13 26.45 11.81
CA SER A 440 37.24 27.59 12.02
C SER A 440 36.58 28.06 10.72
N ILE A 441 37.34 28.16 9.63
CA ILE A 441 36.80 28.46 8.28
C ILE A 441 35.73 27.43 7.91
N ILE A 442 36.02 26.13 8.05
CA ILE A 442 35.09 25.04 7.78
C ILE A 442 33.82 25.13 8.66
N GLU A 443 33.97 25.33 9.97
CA GLU A 443 32.84 25.36 10.92
C GLU A 443 32.03 26.68 10.84
N SER A 444 32.57 27.72 10.21
CA SER A 444 31.87 28.99 9.89
C SER A 444 31.16 28.97 8.52
N THR A 445 31.45 28.00 7.64
CA THR A 445 30.94 27.98 6.27
C THR A 445 29.55 27.31 6.19
N ALA A 446 28.51 28.10 5.87
CA ALA A 446 27.11 27.66 5.89
C ALA A 446 26.80 26.41 5.02
N CYS A 447 27.46 26.25 3.87
CA CYS A 447 27.29 25.09 2.99
C CYS A 447 28.09 23.84 3.41
N ILE A 448 28.73 23.83 4.59
CA ILE A 448 29.43 22.67 5.13
C ILE A 448 28.77 22.20 6.45
N GLY A 449 28.34 20.94 6.48
CA GLY A 449 27.89 20.26 7.68
C GLY A 449 29.00 19.41 8.31
N LYS A 450 28.94 19.23 9.63
CA LYS A 450 29.86 18.41 10.42
C LYS A 450 29.17 17.15 10.97
N VAL A 451 29.90 16.05 10.97
CA VAL A 451 29.60 14.81 11.72
C VAL A 451 30.70 14.68 12.78
N SER A 452 30.41 15.14 14.00
CA SER A 452 31.27 14.86 15.16
C SER A 452 31.37 13.35 15.37
N ARG A 453 32.58 12.88 15.66
CA ARG A 453 32.86 11.50 16.06
C ARG A 453 33.77 11.55 17.28
N GLU A 454 33.55 10.60 18.18
CA GLU A 454 34.21 10.49 19.47
C GLU A 454 34.52 9.02 19.75
N GLY A 455 35.53 8.76 20.60
CA GLY A 455 36.08 7.42 20.81
C GLY A 455 37.27 7.10 19.91
N LYS A 456 37.61 5.82 19.80
CA LYS A 456 38.79 5.30 19.08
C LYS A 456 38.39 4.30 17.99
N ASP A 457 39.21 4.19 16.94
CA ASP A 457 39.11 3.13 15.93
C ASP A 457 39.65 1.79 16.46
N ALA A 458 39.52 0.74 15.64
CA ALA A 458 40.01 -0.61 15.98
C ALA A 458 41.55 -0.72 16.06
N ALA A 459 42.29 0.35 15.70
CA ALA A 459 43.75 0.48 15.86
C ALA A 459 44.11 1.43 17.03
N GLY A 460 43.14 1.82 17.87
CA GLY A 460 43.34 2.66 19.04
C GLY A 460 43.51 4.17 18.78
N LYS A 461 43.40 4.63 17.54
CA LYS A 461 43.52 6.06 17.18
C LYS A 461 42.21 6.80 17.43
N PRO A 462 42.24 8.06 17.90
CA PRO A 462 41.02 8.85 18.07
C PRO A 462 40.30 9.07 16.74
N LEU A 463 38.97 8.96 16.74
CA LEU A 463 38.16 9.16 15.54
C LEU A 463 38.08 10.64 15.14
N GLU A 464 38.48 10.97 13.91
CA GLU A 464 38.33 12.33 13.38
C GLU A 464 36.85 12.67 13.08
N SER A 465 36.49 13.94 13.29
CA SER A 465 35.23 14.49 12.76
C SER A 465 35.27 14.55 11.23
N GLU A 466 34.16 14.20 10.59
CA GLU A 466 34.00 14.31 9.14
C GLU A 466 33.12 15.50 8.77
N TYR A 467 33.33 16.05 7.57
CA TYR A 467 32.56 17.17 7.03
C TYR A 467 31.94 16.80 5.68
N TYR A 468 30.80 17.39 5.36
CA TYR A 468 30.01 17.11 4.16
C TYR A 468 29.37 18.38 3.58
N TYR A 469 29.16 18.40 2.27
CA TYR A 469 28.56 19.53 1.56
C TYR A 469 27.02 19.57 1.69
N ILE A 470 26.46 20.78 1.78
CA ILE A 470 25.02 21.06 1.88
C ILE A 470 24.61 21.95 0.69
N PRO A 471 24.03 21.38 -0.40
CA PRO A 471 23.60 22.15 -1.56
C PRO A 471 22.49 23.18 -1.26
N ASP A 472 21.68 22.91 -0.23
CA ASP A 472 20.56 23.78 0.16
C ASP A 472 21.02 25.12 0.78
N LEU A 473 22.31 25.27 1.11
CA LEU A 473 22.91 26.42 1.81
C LEU A 473 24.15 26.97 1.08
N ASP A 474 24.33 26.63 -0.20
CA ASP A 474 25.41 27.16 -1.04
C ASP A 474 24.89 28.28 -1.94
N GLU A 475 25.59 29.42 -1.91
CA GLU A 475 25.26 30.64 -2.68
C GLU A 475 25.75 30.54 -4.14
N ASP A 476 26.67 29.62 -4.45
CA ASP A 476 27.06 29.32 -5.83
C ASP A 476 26.03 28.40 -6.51
N GLU A 477 25.01 29.01 -7.12
CA GLU A 477 23.98 28.29 -7.88
C GLU A 477 24.55 27.41 -9.00
N LYS A 478 25.72 27.72 -9.59
CA LYS A 478 26.32 26.88 -10.65
C LYS A 478 26.90 25.59 -10.06
N ARG A 479 27.61 25.70 -8.93
CA ARG A 479 28.12 24.54 -8.19
C ARG A 479 26.98 23.67 -7.66
N LYS A 480 25.94 24.30 -7.15
CA LYS A 480 24.70 23.67 -6.68
C LYS A 480 23.94 22.96 -7.80
N GLU A 481 23.73 23.58 -8.95
CA GLU A 481 23.16 22.93 -10.14
C GLU A 481 24.00 21.73 -10.59
N ALA A 482 25.32 21.87 -10.73
CA ALA A 482 26.21 20.77 -11.13
C ALA A 482 26.20 19.59 -10.13
N VAL A 483 26.09 19.86 -8.83
CA VAL A 483 26.05 18.81 -7.79
C VAL A 483 24.69 18.11 -7.72
N VAL A 484 23.59 18.86 -7.88
CA VAL A 484 22.22 18.34 -7.74
C VAL A 484 21.71 17.70 -9.04
N ASN A 485 21.94 18.34 -10.19
CA ASN A 485 21.39 17.92 -11.48
C ASN A 485 22.33 16.96 -12.23
N ASP A 486 23.60 17.31 -12.42
CA ASP A 486 24.53 16.50 -13.23
C ASP A 486 25.12 15.32 -12.45
N LEU A 487 25.58 15.59 -11.22
CA LEU A 487 26.17 14.56 -10.35
C LEU A 487 25.14 13.76 -9.55
N MET A 488 23.87 14.17 -9.57
CA MET A 488 22.73 13.50 -8.91
C MET A 488 23.02 13.14 -7.44
N LYS A 489 23.78 13.99 -6.73
CA LYS A 489 24.20 13.67 -5.36
C LYS A 489 23.00 13.60 -4.42
N PRO A 490 22.97 12.62 -3.48
CA PRO A 490 21.86 12.52 -2.54
C PRO A 490 21.84 13.72 -1.58
N GLY A 491 20.80 14.57 -1.68
CA GLY A 491 20.61 15.70 -0.76
C GLY A 491 20.56 15.28 0.72
N LEU A 492 20.67 16.28 1.61
CA LEU A 492 20.92 16.18 3.06
C LEU A 492 20.26 15.00 3.81
N ARG A 493 19.04 14.62 3.40
CA ARG A 493 18.25 13.49 3.93
C ARG A 493 18.94 12.12 3.79
N SER A 494 19.79 11.90 2.79
CA SER A 494 20.43 10.59 2.54
C SER A 494 21.77 10.43 3.26
N CYS A 495 22.64 11.45 3.29
CA CYS A 495 23.87 11.37 4.09
C CYS A 495 23.51 11.16 5.59
N ARG A 496 22.49 11.87 6.09
CA ARG A 496 21.94 11.66 7.45
C ARG A 496 21.26 10.30 7.70
N LYS A 497 21.04 9.47 6.66
CA LYS A 497 20.64 8.06 6.82
C LYS A 497 21.84 7.12 6.94
N GLN A 498 22.94 7.40 6.25
CA GLN A 498 24.09 6.48 6.16
C GLN A 498 24.96 6.48 7.44
N HIS A 499 25.05 7.61 8.15
CA HIS A 499 25.89 7.75 9.35
C HIS A 499 25.13 7.54 10.69
N LYS A 500 23.99 6.83 10.71
CA LYS A 500 23.26 6.51 11.95
C LYS A 500 23.59 5.10 12.49
N VAL A 501 24.88 4.91 12.81
CA VAL A 501 25.47 3.78 13.53
C VAL A 501 26.59 4.40 14.38
N ARG A 502 26.69 4.27 15.71
CA ARG A 502 26.08 3.33 16.69
C ARG A 502 25.59 4.08 17.95
N PHE A 503 25.29 3.34 19.01
CA PHE A 503 24.90 3.83 20.35
C PHE A 503 25.98 4.73 21.01
N LEU A 504 25.54 5.58 21.95
CA LEU A 504 26.42 6.21 22.95
C LEU A 504 26.69 5.24 24.12
N PRO A 505 27.86 5.34 24.79
CA PRO A 505 28.07 4.75 26.11
C PRO A 505 27.21 5.42 27.19
N TYR A 506 27.29 4.87 28.40
CA TYR A 506 26.54 5.27 29.58
C TYR A 506 26.94 6.67 30.07
N ASP A 507 26.09 7.69 29.84
CA ASP A 507 26.17 8.99 30.51
C ASP A 507 24.76 9.57 30.82
N SER A 508 24.75 10.48 31.78
CA SER A 508 23.70 10.83 32.74
C SER A 508 22.58 11.75 32.19
N SER A 509 21.92 11.33 31.11
CA SER A 509 20.73 12.04 30.56
C SER A 509 19.51 11.12 30.35
N PRO A 510 18.26 11.64 30.52
CA PRO A 510 17.09 10.77 30.69
C PRO A 510 16.60 10.12 29.37
N PRO A 511 16.37 8.79 29.34
CA PRO A 511 16.11 8.03 28.11
C PRO A 511 14.80 8.41 27.38
N PRO A 512 14.67 8.13 26.07
CA PRO A 512 13.60 8.64 25.21
C PRO A 512 12.17 8.23 25.62
N ALA A 513 11.19 8.80 24.90
CA ALA A 513 9.77 8.51 25.00
C ALA A 513 9.26 7.99 23.64
N CYS A 514 8.45 6.94 23.61
CA CYS A 514 8.09 6.20 22.40
C CYS A 514 6.69 5.55 22.49
N ALA A 515 5.66 6.23 21.97
CA ALA A 515 4.29 5.69 21.92
C ALA A 515 4.02 4.91 20.61
N HIS A 516 3.76 3.61 20.72
CA HIS A 516 3.60 2.64 19.62
C HIS A 516 2.18 2.61 19.00
N PHE A 517 2.04 2.19 17.73
CA PHE A 517 0.84 2.41 16.90
C PHE A 517 0.81 1.61 15.57
N VAL A 518 -0.38 1.38 14.95
CA VAL A 518 -0.68 1.39 13.49
C VAL A 518 -2.19 1.59 13.23
N ARG A 519 -2.56 2.05 12.00
CA ARG A 519 -3.90 2.31 11.42
C ARG A 519 -4.85 3.12 12.30
N LEU A 520 -5.37 2.53 13.37
CA LEU A 520 -5.99 3.29 14.47
C LEU A 520 -4.98 4.37 14.93
N GLY A 521 -3.74 3.95 15.12
CA GLY A 521 -2.60 4.78 15.50
C GLY A 521 -2.11 5.78 14.45
N MET A 522 -2.55 5.71 13.18
CA MET A 522 -2.33 6.84 12.26
C MET A 522 -3.12 8.06 12.72
N CYS A 523 -4.33 7.87 13.26
CA CYS A 523 -5.16 8.94 13.80
C CYS A 523 -4.47 9.60 15.00
N THR A 524 -4.02 8.81 15.97
CA THR A 524 -3.35 9.34 17.17
C THR A 524 -1.99 9.93 16.84
N ALA A 525 -1.20 9.35 15.94
CA ALA A 525 0.04 9.96 15.47
C ALA A 525 -0.21 11.33 14.81
N ILE A 526 -1.24 11.48 13.97
CA ILE A 526 -1.62 12.77 13.40
C ILE A 526 -2.10 13.75 14.50
N ASN A 527 -2.85 13.27 15.50
CA ASN A 527 -3.30 14.10 16.61
C ASN A 527 -2.14 14.61 17.49
N LEU A 528 -1.14 13.76 17.77
CA LEU A 528 0.11 14.10 18.44
C LEU A 528 0.92 15.12 17.63
N LEU A 529 1.09 14.91 16.31
CA LEU A 529 1.77 15.85 15.42
C LEU A 529 1.10 17.22 15.37
N ASN A 530 -0.24 17.27 15.31
CA ASN A 530 -1.02 18.51 15.37
C ASN A 530 -0.92 19.23 16.73
N ASN A 531 -0.44 18.54 17.77
CA ASN A 531 -0.17 19.07 19.10
C ASN A 531 1.34 19.34 19.35
N ASN A 532 2.15 19.37 18.30
CA ASN A 532 3.62 19.53 18.34
C ASN A 532 4.38 18.41 19.10
N ILE A 533 3.75 17.25 19.32
CA ILE A 533 4.40 16.08 19.91
C ILE A 533 5.02 15.25 18.79
N HIS A 534 6.35 15.34 18.65
CA HIS A 534 7.12 14.67 17.60
C HIS A 534 7.96 13.48 18.09
N ASN A 535 8.02 13.23 19.40
CA ASN A 535 8.80 12.14 20.00
C ASN A 535 7.93 10.89 20.19
N PHE A 536 7.72 10.15 19.11
CA PHE A 536 7.03 8.85 19.10
C PHE A 536 7.54 7.97 17.95
N VAL A 537 7.25 6.67 18.01
CA VAL A 537 7.60 5.68 16.98
C VAL A 537 6.46 4.69 16.83
N ILE A 538 6.10 4.37 15.59
CA ILE A 538 4.98 3.52 15.18
C ILE A 538 5.58 2.14 14.85
N ILE A 539 5.05 1.05 15.39
CA ILE A 539 5.63 -0.30 15.28
C ILE A 539 4.62 -1.21 14.58
N GLU A 540 5.01 -1.80 13.45
CA GLU A 540 4.14 -2.58 12.58
C GLU A 540 4.77 -3.93 12.22
N LYS A 541 4.09 -5.03 12.57
CA LYS A 541 4.52 -6.40 12.22
C LYS A 541 4.63 -6.64 10.72
N SER A 542 3.85 -5.89 9.93
CA SER A 542 3.80 -5.97 8.48
C SER A 542 4.88 -5.16 7.77
N GLY A 543 5.27 -5.60 6.57
CA GLY A 543 6.09 -4.81 5.62
C GLY A 543 5.36 -3.64 4.94
N GLY A 544 4.29 -3.10 5.51
CA GLY A 544 3.52 -2.01 4.89
C GLY A 544 2.36 -1.49 5.73
N LEU A 545 1.84 -0.34 5.33
CA LEU A 545 0.75 0.37 6.01
C LEU A 545 -0.63 -0.16 5.55
N GLY A 546 -1.65 -0.07 6.41
CA GLY A 546 -3.05 -0.32 6.04
C GLY A 546 -3.86 -1.18 7.01
N GLY A 547 -3.22 -1.96 7.88
CA GLY A 547 -3.86 -2.85 8.86
C GLY A 547 -4.81 -3.84 8.19
N THR A 548 -6.07 -3.92 8.66
CA THR A 548 -7.14 -4.75 8.09
C THR A 548 -7.23 -4.69 6.55
N TRP A 549 -6.97 -3.53 5.95
CA TRP A 549 -7.07 -3.29 4.50
C TRP A 549 -5.74 -3.44 3.74
N ARG A 550 -4.66 -3.80 4.45
CA ARG A 550 -3.47 -4.40 3.84
C ARG A 550 -3.62 -5.92 3.82
N ASP A 551 -4.10 -6.49 4.92
CA ASP A 551 -4.08 -7.94 5.17
C ASP A 551 -5.21 -8.68 4.47
N ASN A 552 -6.43 -8.15 4.53
CA ASN A 552 -7.56 -8.69 3.76
C ASN A 552 -7.42 -8.20 2.32
N LYS A 553 -7.25 -9.13 1.39
CA LYS A 553 -7.15 -8.87 -0.06
C LYS A 553 -7.94 -9.90 -0.89
N TYR A 554 -8.97 -10.51 -0.32
CA TYR A 554 -9.82 -11.46 -1.05
C TYR A 554 -10.66 -10.75 -2.14
N PRO A 555 -11.10 -11.45 -3.21
CA PRO A 555 -11.98 -10.88 -4.24
C PRO A 555 -13.29 -10.36 -3.62
N GLY A 556 -13.86 -9.31 -4.19
CA GLY A 556 -15.03 -8.62 -3.63
C GLY A 556 -14.80 -7.78 -2.35
N CYS A 557 -13.59 -7.73 -1.77
CA CYS A 557 -13.37 -7.06 -0.49
C CYS A 557 -13.69 -5.55 -0.54
N CYS A 558 -14.76 -5.15 0.15
CA CYS A 558 -15.28 -3.77 0.18
C CYS A 558 -15.78 -3.38 1.59
N CYS A 559 -16.02 -2.09 1.82
CA CYS A 559 -16.57 -1.60 3.09
C CYS A 559 -18.10 -1.71 3.14
N ASP A 560 -18.64 -1.90 4.33
CA ASP A 560 -20.08 -1.91 4.67
C ASP A 560 -20.58 -0.55 5.22
N ILE A 561 -19.66 0.43 5.33
CA ILE A 561 -19.95 1.83 5.64
C ILE A 561 -19.72 2.68 4.39
N ASN A 562 -20.61 3.65 4.17
CA ASN A 562 -20.58 4.55 3.03
C ASN A 562 -19.27 5.36 3.00
N SER A 563 -18.66 5.48 1.81
CA SER A 563 -17.30 5.98 1.57
C SER A 563 -16.99 7.31 2.24
N HIS A 564 -17.88 8.30 2.11
CA HIS A 564 -17.71 9.61 2.74
C HIS A 564 -17.65 9.55 4.28
N LEU A 565 -18.36 8.61 4.92
CA LEU A 565 -18.34 8.38 6.37
C LEU A 565 -17.21 7.45 6.81
N TYR A 566 -16.74 6.55 5.94
CA TYR A 566 -15.53 5.74 6.15
C TYR A 566 -14.23 6.49 5.78
N SER A 567 -14.13 7.75 6.21
CA SER A 567 -12.92 8.59 6.10
C SER A 567 -12.72 9.44 7.36
N TYR A 568 -11.49 9.88 7.63
CA TYR A 568 -11.19 10.76 8.77
C TYR A 568 -11.87 12.12 8.63
N SER A 569 -12.46 12.66 9.70
CA SER A 569 -13.18 13.95 9.73
C SER A 569 -12.32 15.10 9.22
N PHE A 570 -11.06 15.15 9.67
CA PHE A 570 -10.05 16.14 9.35
C PHE A 570 -9.40 15.92 7.97
N LYS A 571 -9.64 14.77 7.32
CA LYS A 571 -9.09 14.45 6.01
C LYS A 571 -10.05 13.59 5.18
N GLN A 572 -11.23 14.14 4.92
CA GLN A 572 -12.22 13.56 4.02
C GLN A 572 -11.66 13.42 2.59
N ASN A 573 -12.25 12.51 1.80
CA ASN A 573 -11.91 12.28 0.40
C ASN A 573 -13.13 12.59 -0.50
N PRO A 574 -13.06 13.59 -1.39
CA PRO A 574 -14.14 13.90 -2.33
C PRO A 574 -14.11 13.02 -3.61
N ASN A 575 -13.04 12.25 -3.82
CA ASN A 575 -12.79 11.54 -5.08
C ASN A 575 -13.24 10.06 -5.06
N TRP A 576 -13.95 9.62 -4.01
CA TRP A 576 -14.38 8.23 -3.84
C TRP A 576 -15.17 7.73 -5.07
N SER A 577 -14.80 6.56 -5.59
CA SER A 577 -15.36 6.02 -6.84
C SER A 577 -16.83 5.59 -6.74
N ARG A 578 -17.24 5.05 -5.59
CA ARG A 578 -18.58 4.50 -5.31
C ARG A 578 -19.01 4.71 -3.86
N LEU A 579 -20.28 4.39 -3.57
CA LEU A 579 -20.83 4.47 -2.22
C LEU A 579 -20.14 3.51 -1.23
N TYR A 580 -19.77 2.30 -1.63
CA TYR A 580 -19.13 1.30 -0.77
C TYR A 580 -17.74 0.91 -1.29
N PRO A 581 -16.66 1.61 -0.88
CA PRO A 581 -15.40 1.60 -1.60
C PRO A 581 -14.68 0.25 -1.45
N ASN A 582 -14.05 -0.19 -2.54
CA ASN A 582 -13.25 -1.42 -2.57
C ASN A 582 -11.95 -1.24 -1.75
N GLN A 583 -11.40 -2.37 -1.28
CA GLN A 583 -10.22 -2.43 -0.43
C GLN A 583 -9.02 -1.62 -0.97
N GLU A 584 -8.71 -1.73 -2.26
CA GLU A 584 -7.59 -1.00 -2.87
C GLU A 584 -7.74 0.52 -2.76
N GLU A 585 -8.97 1.05 -2.90
CA GLU A 585 -9.23 2.48 -2.85
C GLU A 585 -9.07 3.03 -1.43
N ILE A 586 -9.50 2.25 -0.42
CA ILE A 586 -9.31 2.56 1.00
C ILE A 586 -7.82 2.51 1.38
N LEU A 587 -7.08 1.52 0.86
CA LEU A 587 -5.64 1.41 1.07
C LEU A 587 -4.88 2.59 0.43
N ARG A 588 -5.24 2.95 -0.82
CA ARG A 588 -4.70 4.12 -1.53
C ARG A 588 -5.00 5.43 -0.81
N TYR A 589 -6.21 5.59 -0.26
CA TYR A 589 -6.57 6.72 0.60
C TYR A 589 -5.67 6.81 1.84
N LEU A 590 -5.46 5.70 2.56
CA LEU A 590 -4.58 5.68 3.73
C LEU A 590 -3.12 5.99 3.40
N HIS A 591 -2.60 5.49 2.27
CA HIS A 591 -1.26 5.86 1.80
C HIS A 591 -1.15 7.37 1.57
N GLY A 592 -2.09 7.99 0.85
CA GLY A 592 -2.11 9.44 0.64
C GLY A 592 -2.27 10.26 1.93
N VAL A 593 -2.92 9.73 2.97
CA VAL A 593 -2.93 10.33 4.32
C VAL A 593 -1.54 10.22 4.96
N ALA A 594 -0.94 9.03 4.96
CA ALA A 594 0.38 8.80 5.54
C ALA A 594 1.50 9.61 4.86
N GLU A 595 1.40 9.82 3.54
CA GLU A 595 2.29 10.69 2.76
C GLU A 595 2.11 12.16 3.14
N LYS A 596 0.86 12.68 3.15
CA LYS A 596 0.58 14.08 3.49
C LYS A 596 1.12 14.46 4.87
N TYR A 597 0.87 13.62 5.87
CA TYR A 597 1.37 13.84 7.24
C TYR A 597 2.81 13.32 7.44
N LYS A 598 3.47 12.84 6.39
CA LYS A 598 4.86 12.39 6.35
C LYS A 598 5.17 11.34 7.44
N LEU A 599 4.19 10.45 7.70
CA LEU A 599 4.16 9.51 8.83
C LEU A 599 5.23 8.42 8.72
N PHE A 600 5.55 7.96 7.51
CA PHE A 600 6.49 6.86 7.25
C PHE A 600 7.84 6.98 7.96
N ARG A 601 8.31 8.20 8.28
CA ARG A 601 9.55 8.41 9.05
C ARG A 601 9.50 7.85 10.48
N PHE A 602 8.31 7.83 11.07
CA PHE A 602 8.05 7.39 12.43
C PHE A 602 7.78 5.88 12.49
N ILE A 603 7.60 5.20 11.35
CA ILE A 603 7.21 3.79 11.32
C ILE A 603 8.44 2.88 11.28
N ARG A 604 8.36 1.76 12.01
CA ARG A 604 9.17 0.56 11.81
C ARG A 604 8.23 -0.52 11.29
N PHE A 605 8.52 -1.01 10.09
CA PHE A 605 7.79 -2.10 9.44
C PHE A 605 8.58 -3.40 9.62
N ASN A 606 7.92 -4.55 9.51
CA ASN A 606 8.49 -5.85 9.88
C ASN A 606 9.03 -5.84 11.32
N SER A 607 8.29 -5.26 12.25
CA SER A 607 8.64 -5.16 13.67
C SER A 607 7.43 -5.54 14.50
N ALA A 608 7.43 -6.76 15.06
CA ALA A 608 6.36 -7.26 15.91
C ALA A 608 6.71 -6.99 17.38
N VAL A 609 5.78 -6.44 18.16
CA VAL A 609 5.91 -6.43 19.62
C VAL A 609 5.62 -7.84 20.13
N GLU A 610 6.45 -8.38 21.03
CA GLU A 610 6.22 -9.66 21.69
C GLU A 610 5.86 -9.45 23.18
N GLU A 611 6.63 -8.63 23.90
CA GLU A 611 6.33 -8.24 25.29
C GLU A 611 6.26 -6.71 25.44
N ALA A 612 5.35 -6.22 26.27
CA ALA A 612 5.44 -4.89 26.89
C ALA A 612 5.32 -4.99 28.43
N ARG A 613 6.37 -4.58 29.14
CA ARG A 613 6.45 -4.64 30.61
C ARG A 613 6.67 -3.26 31.20
N TRP A 614 5.86 -2.88 32.17
CA TRP A 614 6.06 -1.66 32.95
C TRP A 614 7.18 -1.86 33.99
N ASP A 615 7.93 -0.80 34.26
CA ASP A 615 8.99 -0.73 35.27
C ASP A 615 8.63 0.37 36.27
N ASP A 616 8.15 -0.03 37.45
CA ASP A 616 7.68 0.88 38.50
C ASP A 616 8.79 1.79 39.06
N LYS A 617 10.06 1.35 39.03
CA LYS A 617 11.21 2.12 39.52
C LYS A 617 11.54 3.30 38.59
N THR A 618 11.45 3.09 37.28
CA THR A 618 11.77 4.11 36.26
C THR A 618 10.52 4.82 35.71
N ARG A 619 9.32 4.34 36.06
CA ARG A 619 8.01 4.77 35.53
C ARG A 619 7.96 4.79 34.01
N LYS A 620 8.42 3.70 33.39
CA LYS A 620 8.51 3.53 31.93
C LYS A 620 8.08 2.14 31.51
N TRP A 621 7.53 2.05 30.30
CA TRP A 621 7.40 0.79 29.59
C TRP A 621 8.75 0.36 28.99
N LYS A 622 9.00 -0.95 28.98
CA LYS A 622 10.01 -1.64 28.17
C LYS A 622 9.25 -2.54 27.20
N THR A 623 9.42 -2.31 25.91
CA THR A 623 8.72 -3.03 24.83
C THR A 623 9.73 -3.86 24.06
N ALA A 624 9.67 -5.19 24.17
CA ALA A 624 10.48 -6.12 23.39
C ALA A 624 9.87 -6.29 21.99
N ILE A 625 10.71 -6.13 20.97
CA ILE A 625 10.32 -6.08 19.55
C ILE A 625 11.18 -7.06 18.76
N LYS A 626 10.52 -7.96 18.03
CA LYS A 626 11.12 -8.88 17.07
C LYS A 626 11.09 -8.32 15.68
N VAL A 627 12.19 -8.46 14.97
CA VAL A 627 12.34 -8.05 13.58
C VAL A 627 11.93 -9.22 12.68
N GLY A 628 11.07 -8.94 11.71
CA GLY A 628 10.49 -9.96 10.85
C GLY A 628 11.55 -10.61 9.96
N SER A 629 11.63 -11.94 10.00
CA SER A 629 12.51 -12.76 9.17
C SER A 629 12.38 -12.41 7.68
N GLY A 630 13.51 -12.25 6.99
CA GLY A 630 13.55 -11.82 5.59
C GLY A 630 13.44 -10.30 5.37
N SER A 631 13.33 -9.49 6.43
CA SER A 631 13.63 -8.06 6.35
C SER A 631 15.13 -7.81 6.55
N LYS A 632 15.69 -6.80 5.87
CA LYS A 632 17.13 -6.51 5.91
C LYS A 632 17.65 -6.10 7.28
N ASP A 633 16.78 -5.56 8.13
CA ASP A 633 17.17 -5.17 9.49
C ASP A 633 17.41 -6.42 10.36
N ALA A 634 16.73 -7.55 10.07
CA ALA A 634 16.95 -8.84 10.73
C ALA A 634 18.30 -9.51 10.39
N GLU A 635 19.00 -9.06 9.35
CA GLU A 635 20.39 -9.47 9.06
C GLU A 635 21.39 -8.93 10.09
N PHE A 636 20.99 -7.93 10.90
CA PHE A 636 21.86 -7.23 11.85
C PHE A 636 21.33 -7.22 13.29
N ILE A 637 20.00 -7.19 13.47
CA ILE A 637 19.31 -7.19 14.77
C ILE A 637 18.00 -7.97 14.60
N ASP A 638 17.89 -9.12 15.25
CA ASP A 638 16.71 -9.98 15.28
C ASP A 638 15.68 -9.55 16.35
N HIS A 639 16.16 -9.09 17.52
CA HIS A 639 15.33 -8.58 18.62
C HIS A 639 15.91 -7.28 19.22
N TYR A 640 15.06 -6.34 19.62
CA TYR A 640 15.46 -5.12 20.35
C TYR A 640 14.39 -4.61 21.30
N THR A 641 14.79 -3.85 22.32
CA THR A 641 13.89 -3.27 23.33
C THR A 641 13.81 -1.75 23.21
N ILE A 642 12.60 -1.20 23.15
CA ILE A 642 12.34 0.25 23.26
C ILE A 642 11.87 0.58 24.68
N SER A 643 12.34 1.70 25.24
CA SER A 643 11.78 2.28 26.47
C SER A 643 10.89 3.49 26.18
N SER A 644 9.78 3.66 26.91
CA SER A 644 8.87 4.78 26.73
C SER A 644 8.14 5.24 27.99
N ASP A 645 7.84 6.54 28.08
CA ASP A 645 7.08 7.15 29.18
C ASP A 645 5.57 6.81 29.12
N PHE A 646 5.06 6.47 27.93
CA PHE A 646 3.66 6.16 27.65
C PHE A 646 3.57 5.15 26.50
N LEU A 647 2.74 4.12 26.65
CA LEU A 647 2.48 3.10 25.64
C LEU A 647 1.04 3.19 25.14
N VAL A 648 0.82 2.98 23.84
CA VAL A 648 -0.52 2.88 23.28
C VAL A 648 -0.64 1.60 22.45
N SER A 649 -1.72 0.85 22.65
CA SER A 649 -2.07 -0.27 21.79
C SER A 649 -3.02 0.16 20.67
N ALA A 650 -2.73 -0.28 19.45
CA ALA A 650 -3.48 0.09 18.25
C ALA A 650 -3.70 -1.10 17.29
N VAL A 651 -3.54 -2.32 17.82
CA VAL A 651 -3.52 -3.56 17.02
C VAL A 651 -4.88 -3.92 16.42
N GLY A 652 -5.98 -3.46 17.03
CA GLY A 652 -7.36 -3.70 16.60
C GLY A 652 -7.88 -5.11 16.91
N GLN A 653 -9.22 -5.26 16.90
CA GLN A 653 -9.92 -6.51 17.27
C GLN A 653 -10.00 -7.58 16.17
N LEU A 654 -9.64 -7.23 14.92
CA LEU A 654 -9.85 -8.06 13.72
C LEU A 654 -8.55 -8.17 12.92
N ASN A 655 -7.55 -8.84 13.51
CA ASN A 655 -6.17 -8.89 13.00
C ASN A 655 -5.50 -10.28 13.05
N SER A 656 -6.08 -11.24 13.79
CA SER A 656 -5.58 -12.60 14.01
C SER A 656 -6.62 -13.59 13.49
N PRO A 657 -6.35 -14.30 12.37
CA PRO A 657 -7.26 -15.31 11.81
C PRO A 657 -7.78 -16.32 12.83
N SER A 658 -9.01 -16.78 12.66
CA SER A 658 -9.57 -17.89 13.43
C SER A 658 -9.68 -19.13 12.54
N TYR A 659 -8.84 -20.12 12.79
CA TYR A 659 -8.94 -21.43 12.14
C TYR A 659 -9.94 -22.29 12.92
N PRO A 660 -10.85 -23.03 12.24
CA PRO A 660 -11.86 -23.82 12.92
C PRO A 660 -11.28 -25.15 13.41
N SER A 661 -11.59 -25.55 14.63
CA SER A 661 -11.22 -26.86 15.18
C SER A 661 -12.14 -27.95 14.63
N ILE A 662 -11.92 -28.34 13.38
CA ILE A 662 -12.61 -29.46 12.71
C ILE A 662 -11.63 -30.65 12.68
N PRO A 663 -12.04 -31.88 13.03
CA PRO A 663 -11.16 -33.05 12.92
C PRO A 663 -10.65 -33.24 11.49
N GLY A 664 -9.41 -33.73 11.33
CA GLY A 664 -8.79 -33.99 10.02
C GLY A 664 -8.43 -32.74 9.20
N ILE A 665 -8.53 -31.52 9.77
CA ILE A 665 -8.21 -30.27 9.04
C ILE A 665 -6.75 -30.20 8.53
N GLU A 666 -5.82 -30.93 9.16
CA GLU A 666 -4.42 -31.02 8.77
C GLU A 666 -4.13 -32.13 7.74
N ASP A 667 -5.06 -33.09 7.56
CA ASP A 667 -4.90 -34.21 6.61
C ASP A 667 -5.21 -33.82 5.15
N PHE A 668 -5.87 -32.68 4.93
CA PHE A 668 -6.34 -32.24 3.61
C PHE A 668 -5.18 -31.96 2.64
N GLN A 669 -5.14 -32.71 1.54
CA GLN A 669 -4.07 -32.63 0.53
C GLN A 669 -4.30 -31.52 -0.52
N GLY A 670 -5.49 -30.93 -0.57
CA GLY A 670 -5.80 -29.79 -1.43
C GLY A 670 -5.28 -28.46 -0.87
N LYS A 671 -5.55 -27.36 -1.58
CA LYS A 671 -5.13 -26.02 -1.13
C LYS A 671 -6.07 -25.53 -0.02
N MET A 672 -5.54 -25.08 1.12
CA MET A 672 -6.34 -24.37 2.13
C MET A 672 -5.96 -22.89 2.19
N ILE A 673 -6.96 -21.99 2.21
CA ILE A 673 -6.75 -20.53 2.24
C ILE A 673 -7.67 -19.89 3.28
N HIS A 674 -7.10 -19.30 4.33
CA HIS A 674 -7.87 -18.38 5.17
C HIS A 674 -8.01 -17.02 4.47
N THR A 675 -9.21 -16.46 4.47
CA THR A 675 -9.57 -15.25 3.71
C THR A 675 -8.70 -14.02 4.01
N ALA A 676 -8.32 -13.82 5.28
CA ALA A 676 -7.37 -12.77 5.70
C ALA A 676 -5.89 -13.03 5.31
N ARG A 677 -5.61 -14.10 4.55
CA ARG A 677 -4.29 -14.52 4.02
C ARG A 677 -4.42 -14.97 2.56
N TRP A 678 -5.28 -14.28 1.79
CA TRP A 678 -5.61 -14.66 0.41
C TRP A 678 -4.39 -14.77 -0.51
N ASP A 679 -4.27 -15.92 -1.17
CA ASP A 679 -3.22 -16.22 -2.13
C ASP A 679 -3.71 -15.94 -3.56
N TRP A 680 -3.13 -14.93 -4.21
CA TRP A 680 -3.45 -14.53 -5.59
C TRP A 680 -2.66 -15.31 -6.65
N THR A 681 -1.80 -16.25 -6.26
CA THR A 681 -1.04 -17.11 -7.20
C THR A 681 -1.78 -18.41 -7.56
N TYR A 682 -2.80 -18.77 -6.79
CA TYR A 682 -3.56 -20.00 -6.97
C TYR A 682 -4.73 -19.79 -7.95
N ASP A 683 -4.77 -20.58 -9.04
CA ASP A 683 -5.86 -20.51 -10.02
C ASP A 683 -7.13 -21.22 -9.50
N LEU A 684 -8.23 -20.48 -9.47
CA LEU A 684 -9.56 -20.93 -9.06
C LEU A 684 -10.34 -21.59 -10.21
N LYS A 685 -9.89 -21.40 -11.46
CA LYS A 685 -10.65 -21.77 -12.64
C LYS A 685 -10.81 -23.28 -12.77
N GLY A 686 -12.06 -23.72 -12.92
CA GLY A 686 -12.42 -25.13 -13.03
C GLY A 686 -12.21 -25.93 -11.74
N LYS A 687 -11.98 -25.28 -10.59
CA LYS A 687 -11.79 -25.95 -9.30
C LYS A 687 -13.10 -26.28 -8.61
N ARG A 688 -13.08 -27.34 -7.80
CA ARG A 688 -14.07 -27.66 -6.77
C ARG A 688 -13.69 -26.92 -5.50
N ILE A 689 -14.54 -25.97 -5.06
CA ILE A 689 -14.23 -25.06 -3.96
C ILE A 689 -15.24 -25.23 -2.82
N ALA A 690 -14.74 -25.45 -1.61
CA ALA A 690 -15.50 -25.33 -0.38
C ALA A 690 -15.32 -23.93 0.22
N VAL A 691 -16.40 -23.30 0.70
CA VAL A 691 -16.34 -22.08 1.52
C VAL A 691 -16.93 -22.38 2.89
N ILE A 692 -16.08 -22.43 3.92
CA ILE A 692 -16.50 -22.66 5.31
C ILE A 692 -16.82 -21.32 5.97
N GLY A 693 -18.10 -21.11 6.28
CA GLY A 693 -18.62 -19.90 6.91
C GLY A 693 -19.35 -18.97 5.94
N ASN A 694 -20.38 -18.28 6.45
CA ASN A 694 -21.32 -17.45 5.69
C ASN A 694 -21.37 -15.98 6.20
N GLY A 695 -20.29 -15.50 6.81
CA GLY A 695 -20.20 -14.13 7.33
C GLY A 695 -20.06 -13.08 6.22
N ALA A 696 -19.91 -11.81 6.60
CA ALA A 696 -19.78 -10.69 5.64
C ALA A 696 -18.68 -10.89 4.59
N THR A 697 -17.56 -11.52 4.98
CA THR A 697 -16.46 -11.89 4.06
C THR A 697 -16.88 -12.95 3.04
N ALA A 698 -17.60 -14.00 3.46
CA ALA A 698 -18.12 -15.01 2.53
C ALA A 698 -19.12 -14.38 1.54
N ALA A 699 -20.00 -13.50 2.03
CA ALA A 699 -20.96 -12.77 1.21
C ALA A 699 -20.37 -11.69 0.27
N GLN A 700 -19.05 -11.46 0.36
CA GLN A 700 -18.25 -10.69 -0.61
C GLN A 700 -17.51 -11.61 -1.59
N ILE A 701 -16.97 -12.74 -1.13
CA ILE A 701 -16.16 -13.67 -1.95
C ILE A 701 -17.03 -14.54 -2.87
N ILE A 702 -18.11 -15.12 -2.34
CA ILE A 702 -18.93 -16.13 -3.02
C ILE A 702 -19.42 -15.65 -4.42
N PRO A 703 -19.97 -14.43 -4.58
CA PRO A 703 -20.38 -13.92 -5.90
C PRO A 703 -19.23 -13.77 -6.90
N GLU A 704 -18.01 -13.53 -6.42
CA GLU A 704 -16.84 -13.24 -7.26
C GLU A 704 -16.11 -14.51 -7.70
N ILE A 705 -16.16 -15.60 -6.92
CA ILE A 705 -15.51 -16.89 -7.25
C ILE A 705 -16.45 -17.91 -7.92
N ALA A 706 -17.76 -17.78 -7.72
CA ALA A 706 -18.78 -18.61 -8.39
C ALA A 706 -18.78 -18.58 -9.94
N PRO A 707 -18.23 -17.57 -10.65
CA PRO A 707 -18.05 -17.61 -12.11
C PRO A 707 -16.99 -18.59 -12.59
N ASP A 708 -15.90 -18.74 -11.84
CA ASP A 708 -14.71 -19.50 -12.28
C ASP A 708 -14.66 -20.93 -11.71
N ALA A 709 -15.32 -21.19 -10.58
CA ALA A 709 -15.39 -22.51 -9.96
C ALA A 709 -16.18 -23.52 -10.81
N ALA A 710 -15.69 -24.76 -10.94
CA ALA A 710 -16.46 -25.87 -11.51
C ALA A 710 -17.62 -26.29 -10.60
N GLN A 711 -17.39 -26.27 -9.29
CA GLN A 711 -18.40 -26.44 -8.24
C GLN A 711 -18.01 -25.59 -7.03
N LEU A 712 -19.00 -24.97 -6.38
CA LEU A 712 -18.81 -24.14 -5.18
C LEU A 712 -19.82 -24.55 -4.10
N THR A 713 -19.34 -25.20 -3.03
CA THR A 713 -20.18 -25.58 -1.88
C THR A 713 -19.96 -24.61 -0.72
N VAL A 714 -21.02 -23.95 -0.29
CA VAL A 714 -21.01 -23.01 0.84
C VAL A 714 -21.54 -23.71 2.08
N PHE A 715 -20.69 -23.88 3.09
CA PHE A 715 -21.02 -24.53 4.36
C PHE A 715 -21.50 -23.49 5.37
N GLN A 716 -22.81 -23.48 5.63
CA GLN A 716 -23.49 -22.51 6.49
C GLN A 716 -23.98 -23.14 7.80
N ARG A 717 -23.30 -22.82 8.91
CA ARG A 717 -23.72 -23.24 10.26
C ARG A 717 -24.92 -22.44 10.82
N THR A 718 -25.06 -21.16 10.46
CA THR A 718 -26.16 -20.31 10.94
C THR A 718 -26.36 -19.14 9.99
N PRO A 719 -27.54 -18.93 9.39
CA PRO A 719 -27.79 -17.80 8.50
C PRO A 719 -27.55 -16.44 9.19
N ASN A 720 -27.29 -15.42 8.37
CA ASN A 720 -27.07 -14.04 8.80
C ASN A 720 -28.04 -13.12 8.05
N TRP A 721 -28.58 -12.10 8.74
CA TRP A 721 -29.42 -11.09 8.10
C TRP A 721 -28.64 -10.34 7.01
N VAL A 722 -29.20 -10.32 5.79
CA VAL A 722 -28.64 -9.62 4.62
C VAL A 722 -29.61 -8.53 4.18
N VAL A 723 -29.15 -7.28 4.06
CA VAL A 723 -29.95 -6.15 3.58
C VAL A 723 -29.37 -5.58 2.28
N PRO A 724 -30.19 -4.90 1.45
CA PRO A 724 -29.72 -4.29 0.21
C PRO A 724 -28.52 -3.37 0.43
N ARG A 725 -27.52 -3.47 -0.45
CA ARG A 725 -26.36 -2.56 -0.46
C ARG A 725 -26.71 -1.27 -1.19
N LEU A 726 -27.40 -1.36 -2.33
CA LEU A 726 -27.71 -0.23 -3.21
C LEU A 726 -26.43 0.55 -3.60
N ASP A 727 -25.34 -0.17 -3.87
CA ASP A 727 -24.09 0.48 -4.27
C ASP A 727 -24.24 1.14 -5.65
N THR A 728 -23.72 2.36 -5.76
CA THR A 728 -23.70 3.12 -7.01
C THR A 728 -22.37 3.85 -7.15
N ALA A 729 -21.92 4.01 -8.40
CA ALA A 729 -20.78 4.85 -8.73
C ALA A 729 -21.10 6.32 -8.44
N ILE A 730 -20.19 7.03 -7.77
CA ILE A 730 -20.39 8.45 -7.45
C ILE A 730 -20.20 9.27 -8.73
N TRP A 731 -21.28 9.93 -9.15
CA TRP A 731 -21.35 10.69 -10.40
C TRP A 731 -20.22 11.74 -10.50
N LYS A 732 -19.57 11.83 -11.67
CA LYS A 732 -18.36 12.66 -11.83
C LYS A 732 -18.55 14.15 -11.52
N PRO A 733 -19.65 14.81 -11.91
CA PRO A 733 -19.98 16.16 -11.44
C PRO A 733 -20.14 16.27 -9.91
N ALA A 734 -20.62 15.23 -9.23
CA ALA A 734 -20.71 15.21 -7.77
C ALA A 734 -19.33 15.11 -7.11
N GLN A 735 -18.40 14.29 -7.65
CA GLN A 735 -17.00 14.28 -7.20
C GLN A 735 -16.35 15.66 -7.34
N ILE A 736 -16.62 16.37 -8.45
CA ILE A 736 -16.17 17.75 -8.67
C ILE A 736 -16.80 18.70 -7.63
N LEU A 737 -18.11 18.63 -7.41
CA LEU A 737 -18.81 19.44 -6.41
C LEU A 737 -18.23 19.23 -5.00
N PHE A 738 -18.02 17.98 -4.57
CA PHE A 738 -17.42 17.66 -3.26
C PHE A 738 -15.97 18.14 -3.14
N LYS A 739 -15.22 18.19 -4.25
CA LYS A 739 -13.83 18.64 -4.29
C LYS A 739 -13.69 20.16 -4.18
N TYR A 740 -14.59 20.92 -4.81
CA TYR A 740 -14.52 22.39 -4.84
C TYR A 740 -15.45 23.10 -3.86
N PHE A 741 -16.49 22.42 -3.34
CA PHE A 741 -17.44 22.98 -2.37
C PHE A 741 -17.59 22.05 -1.14
N PRO A 742 -16.68 22.16 -0.15
CA PRO A 742 -16.65 21.26 1.02
C PRO A 742 -17.96 21.19 1.81
N LEU A 743 -18.76 22.27 1.80
CA LEU A 743 -20.06 22.31 2.49
C LEU A 743 -21.08 21.29 1.94
N ALA A 744 -21.01 20.91 0.66
CA ALA A 744 -21.83 19.82 0.13
C ALA A 744 -21.35 18.46 0.65
N LEU A 745 -20.04 18.23 0.70
CA LEU A 745 -19.46 17.01 1.23
C LEU A 745 -19.78 16.83 2.73
N TRP A 746 -19.70 17.91 3.51
CA TRP A 746 -20.09 17.92 4.92
C TRP A 746 -21.58 17.62 5.10
N LYS A 747 -22.48 18.22 4.30
CA LYS A 747 -23.92 17.90 4.34
C LYS A 747 -24.22 16.43 4.00
N VAL A 748 -23.57 15.87 2.98
CA VAL A 748 -23.72 14.45 2.62
C VAL A 748 -23.22 13.54 3.74
N ARG A 749 -22.07 13.86 4.34
CA ARG A 749 -21.50 13.11 5.47
C ARG A 749 -22.37 13.22 6.73
N ALA A 750 -22.99 14.36 6.99
CA ALA A 750 -23.92 14.57 8.10
C ALA A 750 -25.23 13.78 7.92
N TRP A 751 -25.83 13.82 6.74
CA TRP A 751 -26.98 12.99 6.40
C TRP A 751 -26.69 11.48 6.55
N MET A 752 -25.49 11.04 6.13
CA MET A 752 -25.03 9.66 6.36
C MET A 752 -24.83 9.34 7.86
N MET A 753 -24.36 10.31 8.65
CA MET A 753 -24.19 10.17 10.11
C MET A 753 -25.55 10.03 10.79
N ASP A 754 -26.50 10.95 10.53
CA ASP A 754 -27.85 10.95 11.12
C ASP A 754 -28.56 9.62 10.87
N ILE A 755 -28.50 9.10 9.63
CA ILE A 755 -29.09 7.80 9.27
C ILE A 755 -28.41 6.67 10.05
N ARG A 756 -27.07 6.61 10.07
CA ARG A 756 -26.33 5.51 10.73
C ARG A 756 -26.50 5.53 12.25
N GLU A 757 -26.61 6.70 12.87
CA GLU A 757 -27.00 6.83 14.28
C GLU A 757 -28.45 6.38 14.50
N SER A 758 -29.40 6.72 13.62
CA SER A 758 -30.80 6.26 13.78
C SER A 758 -30.98 4.74 13.68
N VAL A 759 -30.14 4.06 12.90
CA VAL A 759 -30.09 2.58 12.80
C VAL A 759 -29.64 1.92 14.12
N HIS A 760 -29.05 2.67 15.07
CA HIS A 760 -28.78 2.17 16.43
C HIS A 760 -30.03 1.59 17.12
N ALA A 761 -31.23 2.08 16.78
CA ALA A 761 -32.49 1.53 17.30
C ALA A 761 -32.61 0.01 17.11
N THR A 762 -32.07 -0.55 16.01
CA THR A 762 -32.05 -2.02 15.75
C THR A 762 -31.27 -2.84 16.79
N ILE A 763 -30.38 -2.18 17.53
CA ILE A 763 -29.52 -2.77 18.55
C ILE A 763 -30.09 -2.49 19.94
N ALA A 764 -30.58 -1.27 20.18
CA ALA A 764 -31.19 -0.89 21.45
C ALA A 764 -32.53 -1.61 21.70
N ASP A 765 -33.31 -1.84 20.65
CA ASP A 765 -34.69 -2.37 20.71
C ASP A 765 -34.97 -3.31 19.52
N GLN A 766 -35.28 -4.56 19.85
CA GLN A 766 -35.49 -5.68 18.90
C GLN A 766 -36.80 -5.56 18.11
N ASP A 767 -37.78 -4.82 18.66
CA ASP A 767 -39.11 -4.60 18.07
C ASP A 767 -39.26 -3.16 17.54
N SER A 768 -38.16 -2.40 17.53
CA SER A 768 -38.10 -1.06 16.95
C SER A 768 -38.54 -1.05 15.49
N LYS A 769 -39.13 0.07 15.05
CA LYS A 769 -39.54 0.26 13.64
C LYS A 769 -38.39 0.07 12.65
N TRP A 770 -37.15 0.32 13.06
CA TRP A 770 -35.96 0.04 12.25
C TRP A 770 -35.61 -1.45 12.19
N ALA A 771 -35.79 -2.21 13.28
CA ALA A 771 -35.57 -3.65 13.28
C ALA A 771 -36.60 -4.34 12.37
N GLU A 772 -37.88 -3.98 12.49
CA GLU A 772 -38.95 -4.51 11.65
C GLU A 772 -38.79 -4.13 10.17
N LEU A 773 -38.47 -2.86 9.87
CA LEU A 773 -38.16 -2.44 8.49
C LEU A 773 -36.98 -3.22 7.90
N SER A 774 -35.94 -3.49 8.70
CA SER A 774 -34.76 -4.25 8.26
C SER A 774 -35.07 -5.74 8.05
N ARG A 775 -35.87 -6.34 8.95
CA ARG A 775 -36.39 -7.72 8.87
C ARG A 775 -37.22 -7.89 7.59
N THR A 776 -38.21 -7.02 7.40
CA THR A 776 -39.08 -6.99 6.22
C THR A 776 -38.29 -6.74 4.92
N ALA A 777 -37.34 -5.78 4.90
CA ALA A 777 -36.51 -5.53 3.72
C ALA A 777 -35.62 -6.73 3.36
N SER A 778 -35.05 -7.42 4.37
CA SER A 778 -34.23 -8.62 4.18
C SER A 778 -35.03 -9.78 3.57
N ILE A 779 -36.21 -10.09 4.16
CA ILE A 779 -37.08 -11.17 3.69
C ILE A 779 -37.64 -10.88 2.29
N ASN A 780 -38.04 -9.63 2.02
CA ASN A 780 -38.54 -9.24 0.70
C ASN A 780 -37.44 -9.26 -0.37
N MET A 781 -36.19 -8.90 -0.03
CA MET A 781 -35.04 -9.05 -0.93
C MET A 781 -34.79 -10.53 -1.23
N LEU A 782 -34.71 -11.38 -0.20
CA LEU A 782 -34.53 -12.83 -0.32
C LEU A 782 -35.57 -13.46 -1.25
N LYS A 783 -36.86 -13.24 -1.00
CA LYS A 783 -37.95 -13.78 -1.81
C LYS A 783 -37.96 -13.24 -3.25
N ARG A 784 -37.62 -11.96 -3.45
CA ARG A 784 -37.52 -11.34 -4.78
C ARG A 784 -36.32 -11.84 -5.59
N GLN A 785 -35.21 -12.18 -4.93
CA GLN A 785 -33.98 -12.67 -5.56
C GLN A 785 -33.97 -14.19 -5.78
N LEU A 786 -34.74 -14.94 -4.98
CA LEU A 786 -34.89 -16.40 -5.10
C LEU A 786 -36.36 -16.82 -5.30
N PRO A 787 -37.11 -16.27 -6.29
CA PRO A 787 -38.55 -16.47 -6.40
C PRO A 787 -38.97 -17.93 -6.58
N ASN A 788 -38.13 -18.74 -7.23
CA ASN A 788 -38.40 -20.13 -7.60
C ASN A 788 -37.65 -21.15 -6.70
N ARG A 789 -37.15 -20.71 -5.52
CA ARG A 789 -36.36 -21.55 -4.59
C ARG A 789 -36.82 -21.38 -3.13
N PRO A 790 -38.06 -21.78 -2.79
CA PRO A 790 -38.57 -21.69 -1.42
C PRO A 790 -37.77 -22.56 -0.43
N ASP A 791 -37.18 -23.66 -0.90
CA ASP A 791 -36.27 -24.54 -0.17
C ASP A 791 -35.02 -23.82 0.38
N LEU A 792 -34.62 -22.71 -0.24
CA LEU A 792 -33.52 -21.86 0.23
C LEU A 792 -33.99 -20.75 1.18
N TRP A 793 -35.27 -20.39 1.20
CA TRP A 793 -35.76 -19.28 2.04
C TRP A 793 -35.61 -19.60 3.52
N GLU A 794 -36.06 -20.79 3.94
CA GLU A 794 -35.94 -21.25 5.33
C GLU A 794 -34.47 -21.39 5.75
N LYS A 795 -33.61 -21.89 4.86
CA LYS A 795 -32.16 -21.95 5.07
C LYS A 795 -31.49 -20.58 5.23
N PHE A 796 -32.07 -19.49 4.72
CA PHE A 796 -31.50 -18.14 4.79
C PHE A 796 -32.13 -17.21 5.85
N ILE A 797 -33.27 -17.56 6.46
CA ILE A 797 -33.93 -16.74 7.48
C ILE A 797 -33.34 -17.03 8.88
N PRO A 798 -32.77 -16.05 9.59
CA PRO A 798 -32.21 -16.28 10.94
C PRO A 798 -33.26 -16.33 12.05
N ASN A 799 -33.06 -17.25 13.00
CA ASN A 799 -33.89 -17.47 14.19
C ASN A 799 -33.58 -16.52 15.38
N TYR A 800 -33.01 -15.35 15.10
CA TYR A 800 -32.55 -14.37 16.09
C TYR A 800 -32.79 -12.93 15.59
N PRO A 801 -32.96 -11.93 16.47
CA PRO A 801 -33.34 -10.57 16.08
C PRO A 801 -32.29 -9.86 15.21
N VAL A 802 -32.76 -8.92 14.38
CA VAL A 802 -31.88 -8.00 13.65
C VAL A 802 -31.03 -7.20 14.64
N GLY A 803 -29.82 -6.80 14.25
CA GLY A 803 -28.90 -6.05 15.10
C GLY A 803 -28.06 -6.89 16.06
N CYS A 804 -28.46 -8.12 16.41
CA CYS A 804 -27.66 -8.98 17.29
C CYS A 804 -26.27 -9.34 16.71
N LYS A 805 -26.21 -9.54 15.39
CA LYS A 805 -24.96 -9.58 14.62
C LYS A 805 -24.93 -8.37 13.69
N ARG A 806 -23.73 -7.94 13.27
CA ARG A 806 -23.59 -6.90 12.23
C ARG A 806 -24.22 -7.42 10.93
N THR A 807 -25.28 -6.74 10.49
CA THR A 807 -26.04 -7.10 9.29
C THR A 807 -25.13 -7.11 8.06
N ILE A 808 -25.24 -8.14 7.22
CA ILE A 808 -24.50 -8.20 5.96
C ILE A 808 -25.17 -7.24 4.97
N ILE A 809 -24.37 -6.47 4.25
CA ILE A 809 -24.84 -5.48 3.27
C ILE A 809 -24.39 -5.95 1.88
N SER A 810 -25.28 -6.61 1.13
CA SER A 810 -24.97 -7.23 -0.16
C SER A 810 -26.21 -7.38 -1.03
N ASP A 811 -26.09 -7.00 -2.30
CA ASP A 811 -27.12 -7.22 -3.32
C ASP A 811 -26.86 -8.55 -4.08
N ASP A 812 -25.62 -9.02 -4.11
CA ASP A 812 -25.11 -10.07 -5.02
C ASP A 812 -25.16 -11.49 -4.42
N TYR A 813 -25.35 -11.59 -3.10
CA TYR A 813 -25.20 -12.84 -2.35
C TYR A 813 -26.28 -13.88 -2.69
N PHE A 814 -27.57 -13.57 -2.49
CA PHE A 814 -28.64 -14.53 -2.77
C PHE A 814 -28.74 -14.93 -4.26
N PRO A 815 -28.64 -14.02 -5.25
CA PRO A 815 -28.65 -14.39 -6.67
C PRO A 815 -27.58 -15.41 -7.07
N THR A 816 -26.45 -15.47 -6.34
CA THR A 816 -25.39 -16.44 -6.61
C THR A 816 -25.84 -17.90 -6.41
N PHE A 817 -26.85 -18.16 -5.58
CA PHE A 817 -27.44 -19.49 -5.36
C PHE A 817 -28.49 -19.90 -6.41
N LEU A 818 -28.73 -19.07 -7.45
CA LEU A 818 -29.46 -19.49 -8.66
C LEU A 818 -28.57 -20.21 -9.68
N ARG A 819 -27.24 -20.21 -9.48
CA ARG A 819 -26.28 -20.82 -10.40
C ARG A 819 -26.24 -22.33 -10.18
N SER A 820 -26.21 -23.11 -11.26
CA SER A 820 -26.17 -24.58 -11.21
C SER A 820 -24.87 -25.16 -10.62
N ASN A 821 -23.80 -24.36 -10.52
CA ASN A 821 -22.52 -24.74 -9.93
C ASN A 821 -22.36 -24.26 -8.47
N VAL A 822 -23.42 -23.81 -7.80
CA VAL A 822 -23.37 -23.30 -6.42
C VAL A 822 -24.34 -24.07 -5.53
N HIS A 823 -23.80 -24.69 -4.47
CA HIS A 823 -24.57 -25.45 -3.49
C HIS A 823 -24.52 -24.78 -2.10
N LEU A 824 -25.62 -24.91 -1.33
CA LEU A 824 -25.71 -24.45 0.06
C LEU A 824 -25.87 -25.64 0.99
N GLU A 825 -24.77 -26.04 1.64
CA GLU A 825 -24.80 -27.05 2.68
C GLU A 825 -25.07 -26.40 4.05
N THR A 826 -25.95 -27.02 4.82
CA THR A 826 -26.43 -26.56 6.15
C THR A 826 -26.27 -27.61 7.24
N THR A 827 -25.94 -28.84 6.86
CA THR A 827 -25.68 -29.98 7.74
C THR A 827 -24.31 -29.79 8.44
N PRO A 828 -24.11 -30.28 9.67
CA PRO A 828 -22.81 -30.27 10.32
C PRO A 828 -21.73 -30.97 9.50
N ILE A 829 -20.49 -30.47 9.58
CA ILE A 829 -19.31 -31.16 9.06
C ILE A 829 -18.90 -32.21 10.08
N ASP A 830 -18.76 -33.47 9.64
CA ASP A 830 -18.29 -34.57 10.49
C ASP A 830 -16.78 -34.39 10.77
N HIS A 831 -16.01 -34.33 9.68
CA HIS A 831 -14.57 -34.09 9.66
C HIS A 831 -14.12 -33.66 8.25
N ILE A 832 -12.88 -33.20 8.13
CA ILE A 832 -12.19 -32.96 6.87
C ILE A 832 -11.40 -34.23 6.51
N THR A 833 -11.45 -34.63 5.25
CA THR A 833 -10.76 -35.82 4.73
C THR A 833 -9.50 -35.41 3.96
N LYS A 834 -8.73 -36.39 3.48
CA LYS A 834 -7.57 -36.12 2.61
C LYS A 834 -7.95 -35.44 1.29
N ASN A 835 -9.15 -35.71 0.78
CA ASN A 835 -9.61 -35.24 -0.54
C ASN A 835 -10.70 -34.16 -0.46
N GLY A 836 -11.27 -33.88 0.73
CA GLY A 836 -12.49 -33.11 0.82
C GLY A 836 -13.05 -32.92 2.23
N ILE A 837 -14.38 -32.91 2.34
CA ILE A 837 -15.12 -32.69 3.59
C ILE A 837 -16.22 -33.75 3.69
N GLN A 838 -16.31 -34.44 4.83
CA GLN A 838 -17.39 -35.40 5.09
C GLN A 838 -18.55 -34.72 5.85
N VAL A 839 -19.77 -34.99 5.39
CA VAL A 839 -21.03 -34.48 5.96
C VAL A 839 -22.05 -35.62 6.01
N ALA A 840 -22.57 -35.94 7.19
CA ALA A 840 -23.56 -37.00 7.39
C ALA A 840 -23.16 -38.35 6.74
N GLY A 841 -21.86 -38.69 6.78
CA GLY A 841 -21.32 -39.91 6.18
C GLY A 841 -21.04 -39.86 4.67
N ILE A 842 -21.30 -38.73 3.99
CA ILE A 842 -21.01 -38.53 2.56
C ILE A 842 -19.76 -37.67 2.41
N GLU A 843 -18.77 -38.15 1.66
CA GLU A 843 -17.56 -37.37 1.32
C GLU A 843 -17.80 -36.50 0.08
N HIS A 844 -17.51 -35.21 0.20
CA HIS A 844 -17.50 -34.26 -0.91
C HIS A 844 -16.07 -33.82 -1.19
N GLU A 845 -15.51 -34.21 -2.34
CA GLU A 845 -14.15 -33.85 -2.76
C GLU A 845 -14.02 -32.37 -3.15
N PHE A 846 -12.92 -31.72 -2.72
CA PHE A 846 -12.59 -30.33 -3.05
C PHE A 846 -11.11 -30.15 -3.35
N ASP A 847 -10.80 -29.27 -4.30
CA ASP A 847 -9.41 -28.92 -4.66
C ASP A 847 -8.91 -27.72 -3.82
N LEU A 848 -9.85 -26.94 -3.27
CA LEU A 848 -9.62 -25.75 -2.44
C LEU A 848 -10.65 -25.64 -1.30
N ILE A 849 -10.16 -25.47 -0.06
CA ILE A 849 -10.97 -25.07 1.09
C ILE A 849 -10.67 -23.60 1.45
N VAL A 850 -11.70 -22.74 1.36
CA VAL A 850 -11.65 -21.34 1.76
C VAL A 850 -12.24 -21.17 3.16
N LEU A 851 -11.42 -20.72 4.11
CA LEU A 851 -11.85 -20.45 5.48
C LEU A 851 -12.30 -18.98 5.62
N ALA A 852 -13.63 -18.78 5.59
CA ALA A 852 -14.29 -17.52 5.88
C ALA A 852 -14.72 -17.43 7.37
N THR A 853 -13.92 -18.03 8.24
CA THR A 853 -14.21 -18.33 9.65
C THR A 853 -13.92 -17.19 10.62
N GLY A 854 -13.29 -16.11 10.17
CA GLY A 854 -13.19 -14.84 10.89
C GLY A 854 -11.89 -14.66 11.68
N PHE A 855 -11.99 -14.18 12.92
CA PHE A 855 -10.86 -13.70 13.72
C PHE A 855 -11.03 -14.06 15.20
N ARG A 856 -9.93 -14.15 15.95
CA ARG A 856 -9.96 -14.23 17.42
C ARG A 856 -10.27 -12.84 17.99
N THR A 857 -11.50 -12.63 18.47
CA THR A 857 -12.06 -11.31 18.83
C THR A 857 -12.15 -11.03 20.33
N VAL A 858 -12.27 -12.09 21.14
CA VAL A 858 -12.34 -12.00 22.62
C VAL A 858 -10.94 -11.79 23.21
N GLU A 859 -9.90 -12.26 22.54
CA GLU A 859 -8.51 -12.20 22.98
C GLU A 859 -7.84 -10.92 22.50
N PHE A 860 -8.21 -9.80 23.12
CA PHE A 860 -7.61 -8.50 22.85
C PHE A 860 -6.08 -8.56 23.00
N MET A 861 -5.37 -8.01 22.01
CA MET A 861 -3.91 -7.94 21.93
C MET A 861 -3.11 -9.24 21.72
N HIS A 862 -3.74 -10.43 21.66
CA HIS A 862 -3.03 -11.68 21.37
C HIS A 862 -2.14 -11.58 20.10
N PRO A 863 -0.87 -12.06 20.10
CA PRO A 863 -0.19 -12.81 21.16
C PRO A 863 0.68 -11.93 22.10
N ILE A 864 0.50 -10.61 22.10
CA ILE A 864 1.40 -9.69 22.83
C ILE A 864 1.24 -9.89 24.34
N GLN A 865 2.32 -10.28 25.00
CA GLN A 865 2.37 -10.34 26.46
C GLN A 865 2.47 -8.93 27.03
N VAL A 866 1.65 -8.61 28.03
CA VAL A 866 1.63 -7.29 28.66
C VAL A 866 1.62 -7.43 30.17
N TYR A 867 2.56 -6.76 30.84
CA TYR A 867 2.74 -6.80 32.29
C TYR A 867 2.72 -5.37 32.85
N GLY A 868 1.82 -5.14 33.81
CA GLY A 868 1.58 -3.84 34.43
C GLY A 868 2.45 -3.55 35.65
N SER A 869 1.97 -2.63 36.48
CA SER A 869 2.52 -2.36 37.81
C SER A 869 2.48 -3.62 38.68
N GLU A 870 3.49 -3.78 39.52
CA GLU A 870 3.71 -4.99 40.35
C GLU A 870 3.85 -6.29 39.54
N GLY A 871 3.98 -6.20 38.22
CA GLY A 871 4.13 -7.34 37.31
C GLY A 871 2.86 -8.08 36.92
N ARG A 872 1.65 -7.63 37.35
CA ARG A 872 0.36 -8.25 36.97
C ARG A 872 0.23 -8.40 35.45
N SER A 873 -0.13 -9.58 34.95
CA SER A 873 -0.31 -9.78 33.52
C SER A 873 -1.69 -9.31 33.04
N LEU A 874 -1.76 -8.89 31.78
CA LEU A 874 -3.02 -8.51 31.13
C LEU A 874 -4.00 -9.69 30.99
N SER A 875 -3.47 -10.92 30.90
CA SER A 875 -4.24 -12.16 31.02
C SER A 875 -4.96 -12.26 32.36
N ASP A 876 -4.28 -11.99 33.48
CA ASP A 876 -4.89 -12.04 34.83
C ASP A 876 -5.94 -10.93 34.99
N ILE A 877 -5.64 -9.72 34.50
CA ILE A 877 -6.54 -8.55 34.53
C ILE A 877 -7.84 -8.82 33.75
N TRP A 878 -7.83 -9.74 32.78
CA TRP A 878 -8.95 -10.05 31.88
C TRP A 878 -9.44 -11.51 31.95
N ALA A 879 -9.05 -12.29 32.97
CA ALA A 879 -9.51 -13.67 33.16
C ALA A 879 -11.06 -13.77 33.20
N ASP A 880 -11.72 -12.83 33.88
CA ASP A 880 -13.18 -12.70 33.94
C ASP A 880 -13.79 -11.96 32.73
N GLY A 881 -13.03 -11.81 31.64
CA GLY A 881 -13.43 -11.10 30.42
C GLY A 881 -12.93 -9.66 30.38
N ALA A 882 -12.54 -9.21 29.18
CA ALA A 882 -11.80 -7.97 29.01
C ALA A 882 -12.59 -6.71 29.42
N ARG A 883 -11.99 -5.88 30.28
CA ARG A 883 -12.54 -4.60 30.76
C ARG A 883 -11.53 -3.45 30.64
N ALA A 884 -12.01 -2.27 30.30
CA ALA A 884 -11.22 -1.04 30.20
C ALA A 884 -12.10 0.19 30.46
N LEU A 885 -11.60 1.17 31.20
CA LEU A 885 -12.32 2.43 31.44
C LEU A 885 -12.48 3.19 30.12
N TYR A 886 -13.74 3.46 29.78
CA TYR A 886 -14.19 4.02 28.49
C TYR A 886 -13.71 3.24 27.25
N GLY A 887 -13.23 2.00 27.43
CA GLY A 887 -12.58 1.22 26.37
C GLY A 887 -11.19 1.76 25.95
N VAL A 888 -10.57 2.61 26.77
CA VAL A 888 -9.33 3.33 26.46
C VAL A 888 -8.20 3.02 27.44
N THR A 889 -8.44 2.99 28.75
CA THR A 889 -7.39 2.74 29.77
C THR A 889 -7.68 1.48 30.58
N VAL A 890 -6.64 0.77 31.00
CA VAL A 890 -6.75 -0.55 31.64
C VAL A 890 -6.25 -0.48 33.07
N GLU A 891 -6.93 -1.18 33.97
CA GLU A 891 -6.52 -1.36 35.37
C GLU A 891 -5.07 -1.88 35.45
N ALA A 892 -4.32 -1.42 36.46
CA ALA A 892 -2.92 -1.83 36.72
C ALA A 892 -1.91 -1.63 35.57
N LEU A 893 -2.26 -1.01 34.44
CA LEU A 893 -1.33 -0.63 33.37
C LEU A 893 -1.08 0.89 33.38
N PRO A 894 -0.02 1.40 34.03
CA PRO A 894 0.19 2.85 34.15
C PRO A 894 0.68 3.46 32.84
N ASN A 895 0.26 4.68 32.54
CA ASN A 895 0.59 5.37 31.28
C ASN A 895 0.35 4.50 30.03
N PHE A 896 -0.68 3.65 30.09
CA PHE A 896 -1.12 2.81 28.99
C PHE A 896 -2.47 3.30 28.48
N ALA A 897 -2.66 3.25 27.18
CA ALA A 897 -3.98 3.36 26.58
C ALA A 897 -4.14 2.42 25.38
N MET A 898 -5.36 2.26 24.90
CA MET A 898 -5.66 1.52 23.69
C MET A 898 -6.72 2.18 22.82
N LEU A 899 -6.61 1.93 21.52
CA LEU A 899 -7.60 2.26 20.51
C LEU A 899 -8.39 1.02 20.17
N TYR A 900 -9.71 1.17 20.00
CA TYR A 900 -10.64 0.07 19.68
C TYR A 900 -10.61 -1.08 20.71
N GLY A 901 -10.49 -0.75 22.00
CA GLY A 901 -10.47 -1.68 23.12
C GLY A 901 -11.82 -2.32 23.48
N PRO A 902 -11.91 -3.02 24.62
CA PRO A 902 -13.15 -3.62 25.12
C PRO A 902 -14.31 -2.61 25.21
N ASN A 903 -15.52 -3.07 24.93
CA ASN A 903 -16.75 -2.27 24.91
C ASN A 903 -16.74 -1.04 23.98
N THR A 904 -16.09 -1.13 22.80
CA THR A 904 -16.03 -0.01 21.81
C THR A 904 -16.46 -0.35 20.37
N ASN A 905 -16.78 -1.62 20.08
CA ASN A 905 -17.23 -2.04 18.75
C ASN A 905 -18.68 -1.65 18.45
N LEU A 906 -19.01 -1.46 17.17
CA LEU A 906 -20.29 -0.94 16.69
C LEU A 906 -20.98 -1.91 15.72
N GLY A 907 -22.27 -2.16 15.93
CA GLY A 907 -23.11 -2.84 14.94
C GLY A 907 -23.62 -1.94 13.80
N HIS A 908 -23.75 -0.62 14.04
CA HIS A 908 -24.54 0.29 13.19
C HIS A 908 -23.72 1.32 12.37
N ASN A 909 -22.62 1.86 12.93
CA ASN A 909 -21.92 3.05 12.39
C ASN A 909 -20.40 2.84 12.19
N SER A 910 -19.70 3.91 11.76
CA SER A 910 -18.28 3.98 11.42
C SER A 910 -17.36 4.05 12.65
N ILE A 911 -16.53 3.02 12.84
CA ILE A 911 -15.56 2.97 13.96
C ILE A 911 -14.54 4.12 13.93
N ILE A 912 -14.31 4.77 12.78
CA ILE A 912 -13.35 5.87 12.62
C ILE A 912 -13.66 7.03 13.58
N LEU A 913 -14.95 7.31 13.82
CA LEU A 913 -15.38 8.40 14.70
C LEU A 913 -15.24 8.08 16.20
N MET A 914 -15.19 6.80 16.58
CA MET A 914 -14.82 6.34 17.92
C MET A 914 -13.30 6.52 18.13
N ILE A 915 -12.51 6.02 17.17
CA ILE A 915 -11.03 6.11 17.18
C ILE A 915 -10.57 7.57 17.24
N GLU A 916 -11.27 8.47 16.56
CA GLU A 916 -11.00 9.91 16.59
C GLU A 916 -11.30 10.58 17.94
N ALA A 917 -12.21 10.03 18.74
CA ALA A 917 -12.44 10.49 20.11
C ALA A 917 -11.35 9.94 21.05
N GLN A 918 -11.06 8.64 20.94
CA GLN A 918 -9.98 7.98 21.70
C GLN A 918 -8.63 8.67 21.46
N ALA A 919 -8.30 9.01 20.21
CA ALA A 919 -7.06 9.72 19.85
C ALA A 919 -6.93 11.10 20.53
N ARG A 920 -8.03 11.85 20.68
CA ARG A 920 -8.06 13.15 21.37
C ARG A 920 -7.89 12.98 22.89
N TYR A 921 -8.60 12.01 23.47
CA TYR A 921 -8.51 11.69 24.90
C TYR A 921 -7.10 11.22 25.30
N ILE A 922 -6.53 10.27 24.55
CA ILE A 922 -5.16 9.76 24.75
C ILE A 922 -4.13 10.87 24.60
N GLN A 923 -4.28 11.79 23.65
CA GLN A 923 -3.35 12.92 23.50
C GLN A 923 -3.30 13.78 24.76
N ALA A 924 -4.39 13.97 25.50
CA ALA A 924 -4.37 14.71 26.77
C ALA A 924 -3.64 13.96 27.89
N LEU A 925 -3.82 12.63 27.99
CA LEU A 925 -3.06 11.79 28.93
C LEU A 925 -1.55 11.84 28.63
N VAL A 926 -1.16 11.64 27.37
CA VAL A 926 0.23 11.73 26.89
C VAL A 926 0.81 13.12 27.17
N ARG A 927 0.03 14.18 26.93
CA ARG A 927 0.47 15.56 27.20
C ARG A 927 0.72 15.82 28.68
N ALA A 928 -0.07 15.25 29.59
CA ALA A 928 0.15 15.38 31.03
C ALA A 928 1.51 14.77 31.44
N VAL A 929 1.78 13.53 31.02
CA VAL A 929 3.05 12.83 31.32
C VAL A 929 4.26 13.58 30.73
N LEU A 930 4.17 14.02 29.46
CA LEU A 930 5.24 14.80 28.84
C LEU A 930 5.45 16.16 29.50
N THR A 931 4.40 16.83 29.99
CA THR A 931 4.51 18.12 30.70
C THR A 931 5.19 17.96 32.06
N ALA A 932 4.87 16.89 32.80
CA ALA A 932 5.56 16.56 34.05
C ALA A 932 7.06 16.28 33.80
N ARG A 933 7.37 15.46 32.77
CA ARG A 933 8.77 15.17 32.37
C ARG A 933 9.53 16.43 31.96
N GLN A 934 8.93 17.34 31.21
CA GLN A 934 9.57 18.61 30.81
C GLN A 934 9.91 19.52 32.00
N ARG A 935 9.28 19.28 33.17
CA ARG A 935 9.54 19.98 34.44
C ARG A 935 10.46 19.18 35.39
N GLY A 936 11.14 18.14 34.88
CA GLY A 936 11.99 17.26 35.68
C GLY A 936 11.24 16.25 36.57
N GLY A 937 9.91 16.22 36.49
CA GLY A 937 9.07 15.31 37.28
C GLY A 937 8.80 13.97 36.59
N SER A 938 8.26 13.02 37.36
CA SER A 938 7.65 11.80 36.82
C SER A 938 6.15 11.78 37.10
N LEU A 939 5.38 11.17 36.20
CA LEU A 939 3.93 11.04 36.31
C LEU A 939 3.52 9.65 35.84
N ALA A 940 2.85 8.89 36.70
CA ALA A 940 2.14 7.67 36.31
C ALA A 940 0.63 7.89 36.48
N ILE A 941 -0.15 7.48 35.47
CA ILE A 941 -1.60 7.61 35.42
C ILE A 941 -2.21 6.22 35.28
N LEU A 942 -3.01 5.81 36.25
CA LEU A 942 -3.79 4.56 36.25
C LEU A 942 -5.28 4.91 36.36
N PRO A 943 -6.21 4.20 35.71
CA PRO A 943 -7.64 4.38 36.00
C PRO A 943 -7.95 3.85 37.42
N ASP A 944 -8.85 4.51 38.15
CA ASP A 944 -9.29 4.01 39.47
C ASP A 944 -10.02 2.67 39.27
N PRO A 945 -9.60 1.56 39.91
CA PRO A 945 -10.24 0.24 39.74
C PRO A 945 -11.74 0.24 40.05
N LYS A 946 -12.20 1.06 41.01
CA LYS A 946 -13.63 1.22 41.32
C LYS A 946 -14.38 1.90 40.19
N ARG A 947 -13.71 2.82 39.47
CA ARG A 947 -14.27 3.50 38.29
C ARG A 947 -14.28 2.59 37.07
N VAL A 948 -13.25 1.76 36.87
CA VAL A 948 -13.23 0.69 35.85
C VAL A 948 -14.42 -0.25 36.06
N GLU A 949 -14.58 -0.78 37.27
CA GLU A 949 -15.61 -1.77 37.55
C GLU A 949 -17.03 -1.19 37.52
N GLY A 950 -17.26 -0.01 38.13
CA GLY A 950 -18.56 0.66 38.06
C GLY A 950 -18.98 1.04 36.63
N PHE A 951 -18.03 1.43 35.77
CA PHE A 951 -18.30 1.65 34.35
C PHE A 951 -18.60 0.34 33.61
N ASN A 952 -17.88 -0.73 33.90
CA ASN A 952 -18.09 -2.04 33.27
C ASN A 952 -19.42 -2.69 33.70
N ALA A 953 -19.80 -2.59 34.98
CA ALA A 953 -21.07 -3.10 35.49
C ALA A 953 -22.26 -2.42 34.82
N GLU A 954 -22.24 -1.08 34.71
CA GLU A 954 -23.26 -0.31 33.98
C GLU A 954 -23.29 -0.67 32.48
N MET A 955 -22.12 -0.85 31.87
CA MET A 955 -22.01 -1.27 30.47
C MET A 955 -22.65 -2.65 30.24
N GLN A 956 -22.36 -3.65 31.08
CA GLN A 956 -23.01 -4.96 30.98
C GLN A 956 -24.52 -4.89 31.27
N ARG A 957 -24.95 -4.06 32.24
CA ARG A 957 -26.38 -3.86 32.56
C ARG A 957 -27.17 -3.34 31.36
N VAL A 958 -26.62 -2.40 30.59
CA VAL A 958 -27.26 -1.89 29.36
C VAL A 958 -27.11 -2.90 28.22
N LEU A 959 -25.94 -3.51 28.03
CA LEU A 959 -25.75 -4.52 26.97
C LEU A 959 -26.72 -5.70 27.12
N ALA A 960 -27.07 -6.10 28.34
CA ALA A 960 -28.04 -7.16 28.64
C ALA A 960 -29.46 -6.89 28.12
N THR A 961 -29.86 -5.64 27.88
CA THR A 961 -31.18 -5.31 27.30
C THR A 961 -31.16 -5.19 25.78
N THR A 962 -29.98 -5.14 25.15
CA THR A 962 -29.83 -4.95 23.70
C THR A 962 -30.11 -6.22 22.90
N SER A 963 -30.37 -6.06 21.59
CA SER A 963 -30.41 -7.15 20.62
C SER A 963 -29.17 -8.07 20.67
N PHE A 964 -28.00 -7.55 21.09
CA PHE A 964 -26.79 -8.37 21.27
C PHE A 964 -26.95 -9.49 22.31
N ALA A 965 -27.74 -9.27 23.36
CA ALA A 965 -27.86 -10.22 24.46
C ALA A 965 -28.68 -11.47 24.10
N HIS A 966 -29.56 -11.39 23.09
CA HIS A 966 -30.59 -12.39 22.79
C HIS A 966 -30.10 -13.87 22.85
N PRO A 967 -30.82 -14.79 23.53
CA PRO A 967 -30.36 -16.17 23.77
C PRO A 967 -30.03 -16.95 22.50
N ASN A 968 -30.92 -16.95 21.48
CA ASN A 968 -30.72 -17.68 20.22
C ASN A 968 -29.54 -17.15 19.37
N CYS A 969 -28.87 -16.09 19.80
CA CYS A 969 -27.85 -15.41 19.03
C CYS A 969 -26.45 -15.68 19.58
N GLN A 970 -25.75 -16.61 18.92
CA GLN A 970 -24.32 -16.84 19.11
C GLN A 970 -23.52 -15.93 18.16
N SER A 971 -22.75 -15.01 18.73
CA SER A 971 -22.02 -13.95 18.02
C SER A 971 -20.62 -13.79 18.61
N TRP A 972 -19.63 -13.41 17.79
CA TRP A 972 -18.24 -13.18 18.20
C TRP A 972 -18.05 -12.01 19.19
N TYR A 973 -19.13 -11.28 19.50
CA TYR A 973 -19.22 -10.27 20.55
C TYR A 973 -19.27 -10.85 21.98
N LYS A 974 -19.69 -12.12 22.12
CA LYS A 974 -19.89 -12.80 23.39
C LYS A 974 -18.73 -13.75 23.70
N ARG A 975 -18.41 -13.89 24.98
CA ARG A 975 -17.68 -15.04 25.54
C ARG A 975 -18.62 -16.25 25.68
N ALA A 976 -18.06 -17.42 26.00
CA ALA A 976 -18.82 -18.64 26.30
C ALA A 976 -19.72 -18.52 27.55
N ASP A 977 -19.38 -17.63 28.49
CA ASP A 977 -20.19 -17.27 29.66
C ASP A 977 -21.37 -16.32 29.33
N GLY A 978 -21.51 -15.90 28.07
CA GLY A 978 -22.53 -14.96 27.59
C GLY A 978 -22.16 -13.47 27.71
N LYS A 979 -21.10 -13.11 28.43
CA LYS A 979 -20.65 -11.74 28.68
C LYS A 979 -20.21 -11.05 27.38
N ILE A 980 -20.64 -9.81 27.18
CA ILE A 980 -20.39 -9.05 25.94
C ILE A 980 -19.21 -8.10 26.19
N THR A 981 -18.01 -8.50 25.74
CA THR A 981 -16.76 -7.75 25.99
C THR A 981 -16.37 -6.76 24.88
N ASN A 982 -16.99 -6.86 23.71
CA ASN A 982 -16.51 -6.15 22.52
C ASN A 982 -17.28 -4.87 22.20
N ASN A 983 -18.60 -4.85 22.41
CA ASN A 983 -19.47 -3.83 21.83
C ASN A 983 -19.73 -2.65 22.77
N TRP A 984 -19.81 -1.46 22.19
CA TRP A 984 -20.39 -0.28 22.83
C TRP A 984 -21.92 -0.40 22.81
N SER A 985 -22.58 -0.04 23.92
CA SER A 985 -24.03 -0.18 24.08
C SER A 985 -24.86 0.93 23.44
N GLY A 986 -24.27 2.11 23.18
CA GLY A 986 -24.98 3.31 22.70
C GLY A 986 -24.59 3.76 21.30
N THR A 987 -24.82 5.04 21.02
CA THR A 987 -24.50 5.71 19.75
C THR A 987 -23.06 6.25 19.70
N VAL A 988 -22.59 6.66 18.51
CA VAL A 988 -21.26 7.26 18.35
C VAL A 988 -21.21 8.67 18.94
N VAL A 989 -22.28 9.47 18.79
CA VAL A 989 -22.39 10.81 19.38
C VAL A 989 -22.37 10.75 20.92
N GLU A 990 -22.90 9.69 21.54
CA GLU A 990 -22.78 9.48 22.99
C GLU A 990 -21.35 9.14 23.42
N TYR A 991 -20.69 8.18 22.76
CA TYR A 991 -19.29 7.86 23.04
C TYR A 991 -18.37 9.08 22.87
N GLN A 992 -18.64 9.89 21.85
CA GLN A 992 -17.93 11.15 21.62
C GLN A 992 -18.18 12.22 22.70
N LYS A 993 -19.35 12.22 23.38
CA LYS A 993 -19.58 13.08 24.56
C LYS A 993 -18.83 12.54 25.78
N VAL A 994 -18.83 11.22 26.00
CA VAL A 994 -18.12 10.56 27.11
C VAL A 994 -16.61 10.87 27.07
N LEU A 995 -16.02 10.97 25.88
CA LEU A 995 -14.60 11.30 25.70
C LEU A 995 -14.32 12.80 25.42
N ASP A 996 -15.28 13.73 25.53
CA ASP A 996 -15.03 15.15 25.24
C ASP A 996 -14.21 15.88 26.32
N ARG A 997 -14.07 15.25 27.50
CA ARG A 997 -13.26 15.68 28.65
C ARG A 997 -12.50 14.52 29.25
N VAL A 998 -11.23 14.73 29.59
CA VAL A 998 -10.54 13.91 30.59
C VAL A 998 -10.96 14.43 31.97
N ASN A 999 -11.63 13.60 32.76
CA ASN A 999 -11.90 13.87 34.17
C ASN A 999 -10.74 13.27 35.01
N TRP A 1000 -9.92 14.12 35.63
CA TRP A 1000 -8.78 13.63 36.41
C TRP A 1000 -9.21 12.93 37.72
N GLY A 1001 -10.48 13.08 38.14
CA GLY A 1001 -11.07 12.31 39.22
C GLY A 1001 -11.36 10.83 38.90
N ASP A 1002 -11.31 10.42 37.63
CA ASP A 1002 -11.45 9.01 37.23
C ASP A 1002 -10.12 8.21 37.36
N PHE A 1003 -9.01 8.88 37.69
CA PHE A 1003 -7.66 8.32 37.67
C PHE A 1003 -6.98 8.39 39.04
N LEU A 1004 -6.18 7.37 39.34
CA LEU A 1004 -5.12 7.41 40.33
C LEU A 1004 -3.86 7.96 39.65
N VAL A 1005 -3.18 8.88 40.32
CA VAL A 1005 -2.06 9.64 39.75
C VAL A 1005 -0.91 9.65 40.73
N GLU A 1006 0.27 9.28 40.27
CA GLU A 1006 1.47 9.16 41.10
C GLU A 1006 2.67 9.95 40.56
N GLY A 1007 3.62 10.22 41.46
CA GLY A 1007 4.90 10.86 41.14
C GLY A 1007 4.88 12.37 41.32
N THR A 1008 6.04 12.99 41.15
CA THR A 1008 6.27 14.43 41.39
C THR A 1008 5.51 15.35 40.42
N GLY A 1009 4.89 14.80 39.37
CA GLY A 1009 3.95 15.52 38.52
C GLY A 1009 2.50 15.57 39.05
N ALA A 1010 2.12 14.76 40.05
CA ALA A 1010 0.72 14.51 40.39
C ALA A 1010 -0.03 15.78 40.85
N GLU A 1011 0.60 16.60 41.69
CA GLU A 1011 0.05 17.88 42.17
C GLU A 1011 -0.33 18.84 41.03
N GLN A 1012 0.40 18.78 39.91
CA GLN A 1012 0.25 19.71 38.77
C GLN A 1012 -1.06 19.47 38.00
N LEU A 1013 -1.60 18.25 38.05
CA LEU A 1013 -2.93 17.95 37.54
C LEU A 1013 -4.03 18.54 38.42
N GLY A 1014 -3.77 18.80 39.70
CA GLY A 1014 -4.75 19.30 40.66
C GLY A 1014 -5.74 18.21 41.11
N GLY A 1015 -6.31 18.38 42.29
CA GLY A 1015 -7.17 17.37 42.91
C GLY A 1015 -8.42 17.00 42.09
N ARG A 1016 -9.04 15.86 42.48
CA ARG A 1016 -10.15 15.10 41.84
C ARG A 1016 -11.32 15.86 41.17
N LYS A 1017 -11.45 17.18 41.30
CA LYS A 1017 -12.50 18.00 40.67
C LYS A 1017 -12.08 18.64 39.33
N ARG A 1018 -10.80 18.57 38.93
CA ARG A 1018 -10.35 19.17 37.65
C ARG A 1018 -10.67 18.26 36.46
N SER A 1019 -11.08 18.87 35.36
CA SER A 1019 -11.21 18.20 34.05
C SER A 1019 -10.51 19.00 32.95
N THR A 1020 -10.09 18.32 31.90
CA THR A 1020 -9.46 18.90 30.70
C THR A 1020 -10.34 18.61 29.50
N TYR A 1021 -10.96 19.65 28.94
CA TYR A 1021 -11.76 19.56 27.71
C TYR A 1021 -10.84 19.32 26.50
N VAL A 1022 -11.05 18.22 25.80
CA VAL A 1022 -10.40 17.89 24.52
C VAL A 1022 -11.34 18.10 23.33
N GLY A 1023 -12.65 18.15 23.60
CA GLY A 1023 -13.69 18.30 22.60
C GLY A 1023 -13.88 17.06 21.73
N ARG A 1024 -14.95 17.09 20.94
CA ARG A 1024 -15.32 16.00 20.01
C ARG A 1024 -15.42 16.47 18.57
N VAL A 1025 -15.43 15.50 17.65
CA VAL A 1025 -15.95 15.74 16.29
C VAL A 1025 -17.45 16.08 16.40
N ARG A 1026 -17.95 16.90 15.49
CA ARG A 1026 -19.38 17.04 15.23
C ARG A 1026 -19.61 16.75 13.76
N GLU A 1027 -20.41 15.73 13.49
CA GLU A 1027 -20.75 15.26 12.14
C GLU A 1027 -22.27 15.22 11.97
N GLU A 1028 -23.02 15.13 13.07
CA GLU A 1028 -24.48 15.18 13.10
C GLU A 1028 -25.04 16.50 12.55
N SER A 1029 -26.24 16.47 11.95
CA SER A 1029 -26.89 17.68 11.43
C SER A 1029 -27.28 18.64 12.56
N LEU A 1030 -26.53 19.75 12.68
CA LEU A 1030 -26.76 20.80 13.70
C LEU A 1030 -28.14 21.47 13.63
N PHE A 1031 -28.86 21.33 12.52
CA PHE A 1031 -30.24 21.79 12.35
C PHE A 1031 -31.12 20.61 11.95
N THR A 1032 -32.24 20.42 12.66
CA THR A 1032 -33.27 19.44 12.28
C THR A 1032 -33.74 19.70 10.85
N TYR A 1033 -34.09 18.64 10.10
CA TYR A 1033 -34.66 18.77 8.75
C TYR A 1033 -35.86 19.74 8.68
N ARG A 1034 -36.65 19.85 9.75
CA ARG A 1034 -37.74 20.83 9.90
C ARG A 1034 -37.24 22.29 9.90
N ALA A 1035 -36.12 22.58 10.57
CA ALA A 1035 -35.50 23.91 10.59
C ALA A 1035 -34.89 24.27 9.22
N TYR A 1036 -34.26 23.30 8.53
CA TYR A 1036 -33.82 23.50 7.15
C TYR A 1036 -35.00 23.75 6.20
N LEU A 1037 -36.11 23.02 6.34
CA LEU A 1037 -37.32 23.24 5.54
C LEU A 1037 -37.90 24.64 5.78
N VAL A 1038 -38.04 25.08 7.03
CA VAL A 1038 -38.50 26.44 7.38
C VAL A 1038 -37.57 27.51 6.81
N MET A 1039 -36.24 27.32 6.90
CA MET A 1039 -35.27 28.26 6.33
C MET A 1039 -35.35 28.32 4.80
N MET A 1040 -35.55 27.17 4.12
CA MET A 1040 -35.74 27.12 2.66
C MET A 1040 -37.05 27.77 2.22
N ILE A 1041 -38.16 27.55 2.94
CA ILE A 1041 -39.44 28.23 2.69
C ILE A 1041 -39.29 29.74 2.91
N GLY A 1042 -38.58 30.17 3.97
CA GLY A 1042 -38.26 31.57 4.22
C GLY A 1042 -37.44 32.21 3.10
N LEU A 1043 -36.40 31.52 2.60
CA LEU A 1043 -35.59 31.98 1.47
C LEU A 1043 -36.40 32.07 0.17
N LEU A 1044 -37.26 31.09 -0.12
CA LEU A 1044 -38.16 31.12 -1.28
C LEU A 1044 -39.18 32.27 -1.16
N GLY A 1045 -39.71 32.52 0.03
CA GLY A 1045 -40.60 33.66 0.30
C GLY A 1045 -39.90 35.01 0.10
N VAL A 1046 -38.68 35.18 0.62
CA VAL A 1046 -37.86 36.39 0.40
C VAL A 1046 -37.54 36.57 -1.09
N TRP A 1047 -37.21 35.50 -1.81
CA TRP A 1047 -36.92 35.55 -3.25
C TRP A 1047 -38.17 35.90 -4.07
N GLY A 1048 -39.34 35.35 -3.72
CA GLY A 1048 -40.63 35.71 -4.31
C GLY A 1048 -41.03 37.17 -4.06
N VAL A 1049 -40.77 37.69 -2.85
CA VAL A 1049 -40.96 39.12 -2.54
C VAL A 1049 -40.00 40.01 -3.34
N TRP A 1050 -38.75 39.59 -3.52
CA TRP A 1050 -37.77 40.30 -4.36
C TRP A 1050 -38.18 40.31 -5.84
N ALA A 1051 -38.56 39.16 -6.40
CA ALA A 1051 -39.07 39.04 -7.76
C ALA A 1051 -40.34 39.90 -7.96
N GLY A 1052 -41.29 39.83 -7.03
CA GLY A 1052 -42.51 40.65 -7.07
C GLY A 1052 -42.24 42.15 -6.98
N LYS A 1053 -41.25 42.59 -6.20
CA LYS A 1053 -40.78 43.99 -6.21
C LYS A 1053 -40.11 44.37 -7.53
N GLY A 1054 -39.31 43.48 -8.10
CA GLY A 1054 -38.68 43.67 -9.42
C GLY A 1054 -39.70 43.85 -10.54
N LEU A 1055 -40.72 42.98 -10.62
CA LEU A 1055 -41.82 43.13 -11.59
C LEU A 1055 -42.62 44.42 -11.38
N ARG A 1056 -42.86 44.85 -10.13
CA ARG A 1056 -43.54 46.14 -9.86
C ARG A 1056 -42.69 47.36 -10.23
N LEU A 1057 -41.36 47.28 -10.11
CA LEU A 1057 -40.46 48.32 -10.64
C LEU A 1057 -40.50 48.37 -12.18
N LEU A 1058 -40.45 47.21 -12.83
CA LEU A 1058 -40.55 47.10 -14.30
C LEU A 1058 -41.91 47.60 -14.83
N GLY A 1059 -43.00 47.35 -14.11
CA GLY A 1059 -44.32 47.91 -14.43
C GLY A 1059 -44.33 49.44 -14.39
N ARG A 1060 -43.89 50.04 -13.28
CA ARG A 1060 -43.81 51.50 -13.14
C ARG A 1060 -42.84 52.18 -14.10
N LEU A 1061 -41.74 51.52 -14.44
CA LEU A 1061 -40.83 52.01 -15.48
C LEU A 1061 -41.52 52.03 -16.85
N ARG A 1062 -42.40 51.06 -17.14
CA ARG A 1062 -43.18 51.02 -18.38
C ARG A 1062 -44.23 52.15 -18.42
N GLU A 1063 -44.94 52.38 -17.32
CA GLU A 1063 -45.89 53.49 -17.11
C GLU A 1063 -45.25 54.90 -17.13
N LEU A 1064 -43.92 54.99 -17.10
CA LEU A 1064 -43.15 56.24 -17.22
C LEU A 1064 -42.50 56.40 -18.61
N THR A 1065 -42.81 55.52 -19.58
CA THR A 1065 -42.20 55.48 -20.92
C THR A 1065 -43.21 55.37 -22.07
N GLY A 1066 -44.50 55.57 -21.78
CA GLY A 1066 -45.61 55.63 -22.74
C GLY A 1066 -46.74 56.50 -22.20
#